data_AF-A0AA40D4G0-F1
#
_entry.id   AF-A0AA40D4G0-F1
#
_cell.length_a   1.000
_cell.length_b   1.000
_cell.length_c   1.000
_cell.angle_alpha   90.00
_cell.angle_beta   90.00
_cell.angle_gamma   90.00
#
_symmetry.space_group_name_H-M   'P 1'
#
loop_
_entity.id
_entity.type
_entity.pdbx_description
1 polymer ?
#
loop_
_entity_poly.entity_id
_entity_poly.type
_entity_poly.pdbx_seq_one_letter_code
_entity_poly.pdbx_strand_id
1 'polypeptide(L)'
;MLESTLLTHNDILHVAKLIHNYFRKLEKTRRSEAMPVLFEFTDRVIEDLRTGAVPPHHAANLHLLSFLKEAGHFDRAMKFWEWLKQKSNDFVDAAVYGAAIELLTTQGKADLAELEAVYAEGLRRFPGNFAQYHLSPEAMVPDRGQPVEIKGLPTSLLQGITSARIERGDWRNAYLGFDTALRLFPTQVPERFFEMFVYKRPLAESYTVFAMACRSGVSLRPEILTALLKKLVGIQPRAPVEDRILAIKGMLNAIHVYAGVGGSVTCHHVSVLVKGFEDLLPKAPQGNPASEAVNRLVGNTARETVLTLSQAGVPLTSSTVASMAGLAGKARLPELLGRTIQDMTSAGIEPNEVAHRAMVLAAGQIKHLELLELSWKRLVEAAEASGTQLDVVDWKALARASVSAGHVRFLREQTTSLSHTMTDDIRHSIECEVTEEQTGETSKRSRRTQEFRGVEFTEADNALVNTAIPEIKSQVKSTAALMKSDKLLNFYEHAPAMSLVARPAIGSETALRTVYDELTTDPRLPATNQPLRPAKKSAFGYPLDALRYANWRSINELLLDAEAHEAERQRRMEEAMKGSGDSTGLEPSIRRFLHLKLSPHGFRRDRSGIAAEDDAAHASDEIGRVRREIHRLRALQDQPRFALDP
;
A
#
# COMPACT_ATOMS: atom_id res chain seq x y z
N MET A 1 41.14 -39.90 12.68
CA MET A 1 41.09 -38.43 12.57
C MET A 1 40.17 -38.09 11.40
N LEU A 2 38.88 -37.86 11.65
CA LEU A 2 38.02 -37.15 10.69
C LEU A 2 38.11 -35.68 11.10
N GLU A 3 39.15 -35.01 10.63
CA GLU A 3 39.38 -33.60 10.89
C GLU A 3 38.49 -32.75 9.99
N SER A 4 37.84 -31.76 10.61
CA SER A 4 37.17 -30.58 10.03
C SER A 4 35.74 -30.72 9.50
N THR A 5 34.91 -29.77 9.93
CA THR A 5 33.51 -29.51 9.61
C THR A 5 33.20 -29.49 8.10
N LEU A 6 32.32 -30.39 7.64
CA LEU A 6 31.87 -30.46 6.23
C LEU A 6 31.12 -29.21 5.75
N LEU A 7 30.55 -28.41 6.66
CA LEU A 7 29.85 -27.16 6.35
C LEU A 7 30.66 -25.98 6.87
N THR A 8 30.90 -25.01 5.99
CA THR A 8 31.56 -23.75 6.32
C THR A 8 30.58 -22.74 6.93
N HIS A 9 31.11 -21.66 7.49
CA HIS A 9 30.33 -20.53 7.99
C HIS A 9 29.33 -20.00 6.95
N ASN A 10 29.76 -19.86 5.70
CA ASN A 10 28.92 -19.37 4.61
C ASN A 10 27.86 -20.38 4.18
N ASP A 11 28.12 -21.68 4.30
CA ASP A 11 27.15 -22.71 3.93
C ASP A 11 25.91 -22.65 4.81
N ILE A 12 26.08 -22.41 6.12
CA ILE A 12 24.96 -22.25 7.06
C ILE A 12 24.11 -21.03 6.70
N LEU A 13 24.72 -19.92 6.31
CA LEU A 13 24.00 -18.76 5.81
C LEU A 13 23.19 -19.09 4.54
N HIS A 14 23.79 -19.78 3.59
CA HIS A 14 23.11 -20.16 2.35
C HIS A 14 21.93 -21.09 2.63
N VAL A 15 22.12 -22.10 3.48
CA VAL A 15 21.05 -23.01 3.89
C VAL A 15 19.90 -22.25 4.55
N ALA A 16 20.17 -21.40 5.53
CA ALA A 16 19.14 -20.61 6.21
C ALA A 16 18.40 -19.66 5.24
N LYS A 17 19.14 -19.01 4.32
CA LYS A 17 18.55 -18.18 3.26
C LYS A 17 17.66 -18.99 2.33
N LEU A 18 18.08 -20.18 1.93
CA LEU A 18 17.31 -21.06 1.05
C LEU A 18 16.01 -21.51 1.72
N ILE A 19 16.04 -21.94 2.98
CA ILE A 19 14.84 -22.28 3.74
C ILE A 19 13.84 -21.12 3.73
N HIS A 20 14.29 -19.93 4.13
CA HIS A 20 13.45 -18.74 4.23
C HIS A 20 12.91 -18.30 2.86
N ASN A 21 13.76 -18.25 1.83
CA ASN A 21 13.34 -17.82 0.48
C ASN A 21 12.44 -18.86 -0.20
N TYR A 22 12.70 -20.15 0.00
CA TYR A 22 11.86 -21.22 -0.53
C TYR A 22 10.45 -21.13 0.08
N PHE A 23 10.35 -20.97 1.40
CA PHE A 23 9.06 -20.76 2.07
C PHE A 23 8.27 -19.57 1.49
N ARG A 24 8.93 -18.43 1.27
CA ARG A 24 8.28 -17.25 0.70
C ARG A 24 7.78 -17.45 -0.74
N LYS A 25 8.50 -18.25 -1.53
CA LYS A 25 8.14 -18.56 -2.92
C LYS A 25 7.11 -19.68 -3.07
N LEU A 26 6.88 -20.48 -2.04
CA LEU A 26 5.86 -21.54 -2.09
C LEU A 26 4.46 -20.96 -2.27
N GLU A 27 3.74 -21.51 -3.25
CA GLU A 27 2.32 -21.30 -3.44
C GLU A 27 1.53 -21.75 -2.20
N LYS A 28 0.46 -21.02 -1.86
CA LYS A 28 -0.33 -21.30 -0.64
C LYS A 28 -0.81 -22.75 -0.55
N THR A 29 -1.18 -23.35 -1.67
CA THR A 29 -1.65 -24.74 -1.80
C THR A 29 -0.56 -25.77 -1.47
N ARG A 30 0.71 -25.49 -1.79
CA ARG A 30 1.84 -26.41 -1.59
C ARG A 30 2.54 -26.21 -0.24
N ARG A 31 2.21 -25.14 0.48
CA ARG A 31 2.82 -24.85 1.80
C ARG A 31 2.49 -25.92 2.83
N SER A 32 1.25 -26.42 2.87
CA SER A 32 0.84 -27.44 3.84
C SER A 32 1.62 -28.75 3.67
N GLU A 33 1.95 -29.12 2.43
CA GLU A 33 2.69 -30.34 2.11
C GLU A 33 4.19 -30.20 2.42
N ALA A 34 4.81 -29.07 2.06
CA ALA A 34 6.24 -28.84 2.27
C ALA A 34 6.59 -28.51 3.73
N MET A 35 5.60 -28.07 4.53
CA MET A 35 5.85 -27.54 5.86
C MET A 35 6.49 -28.52 6.85
N PRO A 36 6.00 -29.76 7.01
CA PRO A 36 6.59 -30.71 7.95
C PRO A 36 8.09 -30.92 7.72
N VAL A 37 8.48 -31.08 6.46
CA VAL A 37 9.89 -31.30 6.07
C VAL A 37 10.75 -30.07 6.33
N LEU A 38 10.25 -28.88 5.99
CA LEU A 38 10.97 -27.62 6.24
C LEU A 38 11.19 -27.39 7.74
N PHE A 39 10.22 -27.76 8.57
CA PHE A 39 10.32 -27.65 10.03
C PHE A 39 11.30 -28.64 10.63
N GLU A 40 11.23 -29.91 10.24
CA GLU A 40 12.18 -30.93 10.68
C GLU A 40 13.62 -30.53 10.33
N PHE A 41 13.83 -30.07 9.10
CA PHE A 41 15.15 -29.62 8.65
C PHE A 41 15.61 -28.36 9.39
N THR A 42 14.71 -27.40 9.64
CA THR A 42 15.03 -26.20 10.43
C THR A 42 15.39 -26.55 11.88
N ASP A 43 14.65 -27.46 12.52
CA ASP A 43 14.93 -27.90 13.89
C ASP A 43 16.31 -28.58 13.96
N ARG A 44 16.65 -29.39 12.94
CA ARG A 44 17.96 -30.02 12.83
C ARG A 44 19.09 -29.00 12.74
N VAL A 45 18.96 -27.99 11.87
CA VAL A 45 19.95 -26.90 11.75
C VAL A 45 20.11 -26.14 13.06
N ILE A 46 19.01 -25.84 13.77
CA ILE A 46 19.05 -25.17 15.07
C ILE A 46 19.76 -26.04 16.12
N GLU A 47 19.52 -27.35 16.13
CA GLU A 47 20.17 -28.26 17.06
C GLU A 47 21.66 -28.42 16.76
N ASP A 48 22.03 -28.51 15.49
CA ASP A 48 23.44 -28.55 15.08
C ASP A 48 24.17 -27.24 15.46
N LEU A 49 23.48 -26.08 15.39
CA LEU A 49 24.01 -24.81 15.92
C LEU A 49 24.15 -24.81 17.45
N ARG A 50 23.20 -25.42 18.16
CA ARG A 50 23.20 -25.49 19.64
C ARG A 50 24.31 -26.36 20.18
N THR A 51 24.55 -27.48 19.52
CA THR A 51 25.57 -28.47 19.86
C THR A 51 26.96 -28.09 19.37
N GLY A 52 27.08 -27.07 18.52
CA GLY A 52 28.34 -26.65 17.90
C GLY A 52 28.79 -27.57 16.77
N ALA A 53 27.90 -28.42 16.25
CA ALA A 53 28.17 -29.27 15.08
C ALA A 53 28.36 -28.46 13.79
N VAL A 54 27.82 -27.23 13.74
CA VAL A 54 28.04 -26.27 12.66
C VAL A 54 28.53 -24.92 13.20
N PRO A 55 29.31 -24.16 12.41
CA PRO A 55 29.82 -22.87 12.84
C PRO A 55 28.69 -21.84 13.10
N PRO A 56 28.84 -20.95 14.10
CA PRO A 56 27.87 -19.90 14.38
C PRO A 56 27.80 -18.89 13.25
N HIS A 57 26.60 -18.38 12.93
CA HIS A 57 26.45 -17.28 11.98
C HIS A 57 25.21 -16.43 12.29
N HIS A 58 25.42 -15.20 12.77
CA HIS A 58 24.34 -14.23 13.08
C HIS A 58 23.32 -14.03 11.95
N ALA A 59 23.76 -13.76 10.71
CA ALA A 59 22.82 -13.62 9.59
C ALA A 59 22.03 -14.90 9.28
N ALA A 60 22.60 -16.10 9.46
CA ALA A 60 21.85 -17.35 9.32
C ALA A 60 20.75 -17.42 10.39
N ASN A 61 21.07 -17.09 11.64
CA ASN A 61 20.13 -17.06 12.75
C ASN A 61 18.98 -16.07 12.52
N LEU A 62 19.27 -14.91 11.91
CA LEU A 62 18.23 -13.96 11.47
C LEU A 62 17.25 -14.61 10.49
N HIS A 63 17.76 -15.34 9.47
CA HIS A 63 16.90 -15.99 8.48
C HIS A 63 16.07 -17.12 9.09
N LEU A 64 16.65 -17.94 9.97
CA LEU A 64 15.93 -19.00 10.69
C LEU A 64 14.82 -18.43 11.58
N LEU A 65 15.12 -17.36 12.35
CA LEU A 65 14.14 -16.70 13.20
C LEU A 65 13.00 -16.08 12.38
N SER A 66 13.34 -15.44 11.25
CA SER A 66 12.36 -14.85 10.34
C SER A 66 11.46 -15.89 9.67
N PHE A 67 12.02 -17.04 9.26
CA PHE A 67 11.25 -18.16 8.73
C PHE A 67 10.25 -18.68 9.77
N LEU A 68 10.71 -19.00 10.99
CA LEU A 68 9.83 -19.51 12.04
C LEU A 68 8.69 -18.54 12.38
N LYS A 69 8.98 -17.23 12.41
CA LYS A 69 7.99 -16.16 12.57
C LYS A 69 6.97 -16.15 11.43
N GLU A 70 7.41 -16.12 10.17
CA GLU A 70 6.51 -16.04 9.01
C GLU A 70 5.69 -17.31 8.78
N ALA A 71 6.22 -18.45 9.22
CA ALA A 71 5.50 -19.72 9.23
C ALA A 71 4.50 -19.85 10.40
N GLY A 72 4.48 -18.89 11.35
CA GLY A 72 3.55 -18.88 12.49
C GLY A 72 3.95 -19.79 13.65
N HIS A 73 5.17 -20.35 13.66
CA HIS A 73 5.66 -21.24 14.71
C HIS A 73 6.31 -20.46 15.86
N PHE A 74 5.51 -19.61 16.51
CA PHE A 74 5.99 -18.66 17.52
C PHE A 74 6.68 -19.33 18.70
N ASP A 75 6.21 -20.48 19.19
CA ASP A 75 6.83 -21.16 20.33
C ASP A 75 8.25 -21.65 20.03
N ARG A 76 8.47 -22.15 18.80
CA ARG A 76 9.81 -22.56 18.34
C ARG A 76 10.73 -21.36 18.19
N ALA A 77 10.22 -20.30 17.55
CA ALA A 77 10.95 -19.06 17.37
C ALA A 77 11.36 -18.44 18.72
N MET A 78 10.46 -18.45 19.70
CA MET A 78 10.72 -17.93 21.05
C MET A 78 11.78 -18.75 21.78
N LYS A 79 11.70 -20.08 21.78
CA LYS A 79 12.75 -20.94 22.36
C LYS A 79 14.11 -20.71 21.69
N PHE A 80 14.12 -20.46 20.39
CA PHE A 80 15.36 -20.16 19.67
C PHE A 80 15.90 -18.77 20.04
N TRP A 81 15.05 -17.74 20.11
CA TRP A 81 15.44 -16.39 20.54
C TRP A 81 15.97 -16.36 21.98
N GLU A 82 15.29 -17.02 22.93
CA GLU A 82 15.70 -17.11 24.33
C GLU A 82 17.08 -17.75 24.49
N TRP A 83 17.41 -18.71 23.62
CA TRP A 83 18.73 -19.30 23.55
C TRP A 83 19.75 -18.35 22.91
N LEU A 84 19.42 -17.74 21.77
CA LEU A 84 20.29 -16.82 21.03
C LEU A 84 20.73 -15.62 21.88
N LYS A 85 19.80 -14.97 22.61
CA LYS A 85 20.11 -13.74 23.36
C LYS A 85 21.22 -13.93 24.40
N GLN A 86 21.45 -15.17 24.85
CA GLN A 86 22.49 -15.53 25.82
C GLN A 86 23.86 -15.87 25.19
N LYS A 87 23.97 -15.91 23.86
CA LYS A 87 25.20 -16.32 23.14
C LYS A 87 26.12 -15.15 22.81
N SER A 88 27.31 -15.44 22.28
CA SER A 88 28.30 -14.44 21.84
C SER A 88 27.83 -13.70 20.57
N ASN A 89 28.60 -12.69 20.17
CA ASN A 89 28.33 -11.89 18.97
C ASN A 89 28.51 -12.67 17.65
N ASP A 90 29.09 -13.88 17.69
CA ASP A 90 29.16 -14.76 16.51
C ASP A 90 27.78 -15.31 16.12
N PHE A 91 26.88 -15.44 17.11
CA PHE A 91 25.52 -15.94 16.94
C PHE A 91 24.49 -14.83 16.76
N VAL A 92 24.75 -13.62 17.26
CA VAL A 92 23.75 -12.54 17.36
C VAL A 92 24.38 -11.20 17.05
N ASP A 93 23.67 -10.39 16.26
CA ASP A 93 23.99 -9.00 15.99
C ASP A 93 22.72 -8.12 16.16
N ALA A 94 22.84 -6.83 15.87
CA ALA A 94 21.72 -5.90 15.93
C ALA A 94 20.56 -6.31 14.99
N ALA A 95 20.84 -6.94 13.86
CA ALA A 95 19.82 -7.38 12.92
C ALA A 95 18.99 -8.55 13.50
N VAL A 96 19.63 -9.49 14.20
CA VAL A 96 18.93 -10.57 14.93
C VAL A 96 18.02 -10.00 16.02
N TYR A 97 18.45 -8.98 16.76
CA TYR A 97 17.57 -8.27 17.72
C TYR A 97 16.38 -7.61 17.02
N GLY A 98 16.59 -6.97 15.86
CA GLY A 98 15.50 -6.43 15.04
C GLY A 98 14.48 -7.51 14.62
N ALA A 99 14.96 -8.68 14.19
CA ALA A 99 14.10 -9.82 13.86
C ALA A 99 13.35 -10.37 15.08
N ALA A 100 13.96 -10.35 16.26
CA ALA A 100 13.33 -10.75 17.52
C ALA A 100 12.22 -9.78 17.95
N ILE A 101 12.44 -8.46 17.83
CA ILE A 101 11.39 -7.47 18.07
C ILE A 101 10.20 -7.71 17.15
N GLU A 102 10.44 -7.98 15.87
CA GLU A 102 9.36 -8.30 14.92
C GLU A 102 8.63 -9.61 15.29
N LEU A 103 9.35 -10.63 15.75
CA LEU A 103 8.76 -11.88 16.24
C LEU A 103 7.83 -11.61 17.42
N LEU A 104 8.33 -10.92 18.45
CA LEU A 104 7.58 -10.58 19.66
C LEU A 104 6.35 -9.73 19.36
N THR A 105 6.49 -8.78 18.42
CA THR A 105 5.39 -7.97 17.92
C THR A 105 4.34 -8.83 17.22
N THR A 106 4.76 -9.72 16.30
CA THR A 106 3.84 -10.56 15.51
C THR A 106 3.11 -11.59 16.38
N GLN A 107 3.77 -12.13 17.40
CA GLN A 107 3.16 -13.03 18.37
C GLN A 107 2.05 -12.32 19.18
N GLY A 108 2.12 -11.00 19.30
CA GLY A 108 1.11 -10.19 19.97
C GLY A 108 1.23 -10.15 21.50
N LYS A 109 2.08 -10.99 22.12
CA LYS A 109 2.19 -11.13 23.58
C LYS A 109 3.03 -10.07 24.28
N ALA A 110 4.06 -9.52 23.64
CA ALA A 110 4.96 -8.56 24.27
C ALA A 110 4.41 -7.13 24.20
N ASP A 111 4.40 -6.39 25.31
CA ASP A 111 3.97 -4.99 25.28
C ASP A 111 5.02 -4.05 24.64
N LEU A 112 4.67 -2.79 24.42
CA LEU A 112 5.61 -1.85 23.79
C LEU A 112 6.85 -1.57 24.67
N ALA A 113 6.71 -1.55 26.00
CA ALA A 113 7.82 -1.27 26.90
C ALA A 113 8.85 -2.41 26.87
N GLU A 114 8.40 -3.66 26.82
CA GLU A 114 9.25 -4.83 26.63
C GLU A 114 10.00 -4.78 25.29
N LEU A 115 9.34 -4.36 24.21
CA LEU A 115 9.96 -4.23 22.89
C LEU A 115 11.02 -3.11 22.87
N GLU A 116 10.76 -1.97 23.52
CA GLU A 116 11.73 -0.89 23.69
C GLU A 116 12.93 -1.32 24.56
N ALA A 117 12.71 -2.17 25.58
CA ALA A 117 13.80 -2.73 26.39
C ALA A 117 14.71 -3.65 25.55
N VAL A 118 14.14 -4.49 24.68
CA VAL A 118 14.92 -5.31 23.73
C VAL A 118 15.68 -4.43 22.74
N TYR A 119 15.08 -3.33 22.28
CA TYR A 119 15.74 -2.34 21.42
C TYR A 119 16.93 -1.67 22.11
N ALA A 120 16.73 -1.17 23.32
CA ALA A 120 17.78 -0.53 24.12
C ALA A 120 18.93 -1.50 24.43
N GLU A 121 18.62 -2.75 24.75
CA GLU A 121 19.62 -3.79 24.97
C GLU A 121 20.43 -4.08 23.70
N GLY A 122 19.78 -4.16 22.53
CA GLY A 122 20.45 -4.32 21.25
C GLY A 122 21.42 -3.18 20.94
N LEU A 123 21.02 -1.94 21.22
CA LEU A 123 21.89 -0.76 21.07
C LEU A 123 23.09 -0.77 22.01
N ARG A 124 22.88 -1.12 23.27
CA ARG A 124 23.93 -1.20 24.30
C ARG A 124 24.95 -2.29 23.99
N ARG A 125 24.47 -3.43 23.49
CA ARG A 125 25.29 -4.60 23.18
C ARG A 125 26.07 -4.44 21.88
N PHE A 126 25.52 -3.73 20.90
CA PHE A 126 26.13 -3.48 19.61
C PHE A 126 26.27 -1.98 19.33
N PRO A 127 27.10 -1.25 20.11
CA PRO A 127 27.26 0.19 19.95
C PRO A 127 27.94 0.58 18.63
N GLY A 128 28.60 -0.36 17.95
CA GLY A 128 29.29 -0.09 16.68
C GLY A 128 30.27 1.09 16.77
N ASN A 129 30.45 1.82 15.65
CA ASN A 129 31.15 3.10 15.62
C ASN A 129 30.17 4.29 15.68
N PHE A 130 28.97 4.09 16.24
CA PHE A 130 27.94 5.11 16.30
C PHE A 130 27.53 5.35 17.76
N ALA A 131 27.45 6.61 18.18
CA ALA A 131 26.74 6.94 19.41
C ALA A 131 25.24 6.67 19.25
N GLN A 132 24.56 6.18 20.29
CA GLN A 132 23.10 6.05 20.34
C GLN A 132 22.40 7.35 19.91
N TYR A 133 23.02 8.49 20.22
CA TYR A 133 22.64 9.82 19.74
C TYR A 133 22.33 9.85 18.23
N HIS A 134 23.10 9.19 17.36
CA HIS A 134 22.88 9.24 15.91
C HIS A 134 21.51 8.70 15.47
N LEU A 135 20.91 7.81 16.27
CA LEU A 135 19.57 7.25 16.04
C LEU A 135 18.47 8.03 16.77
N SER A 136 18.82 9.09 17.49
CA SER A 136 17.85 10.01 18.07
C SER A 136 17.13 10.79 16.96
N PRO A 137 15.83 11.11 17.14
CA PRO A 137 15.11 12.02 16.25
C PRO A 137 15.73 13.41 16.14
N GLU A 138 16.56 13.82 17.11
CA GLU A 138 17.24 15.13 17.16
C GLU A 138 18.71 15.07 16.71
N ALA A 139 19.18 13.91 16.23
CA ALA A 139 20.58 13.82 15.86
C ALA A 139 20.92 14.71 14.66
N MET A 140 21.97 15.51 14.82
CA MET A 140 22.49 16.34 13.75
C MET A 140 23.33 15.50 12.79
N VAL A 141 23.28 15.83 11.51
CA VAL A 141 24.14 15.23 10.49
C VAL A 141 25.30 16.19 10.24
N PRO A 142 26.57 15.73 10.24
CA PRO A 142 27.72 16.62 10.10
C PRO A 142 27.68 17.53 8.85
N ASP A 143 27.32 16.96 7.70
CA ASP A 143 27.10 17.71 6.45
C ASP A 143 25.81 17.22 5.77
N ARG A 144 24.80 18.10 5.73
CA ARG A 144 23.48 17.81 5.14
C ARG A 144 23.53 17.66 3.62
N GLY A 145 24.55 18.18 2.94
CA GLY A 145 24.75 18.04 1.50
C GLY A 145 25.43 16.74 1.09
N GLN A 146 25.93 15.95 2.04
CA GLN A 146 26.72 14.74 1.76
C GLN A 146 26.04 13.45 2.26
N PRO A 147 26.43 12.28 1.73
CA PRO A 147 26.08 10.99 2.33
C PRO A 147 26.63 10.85 3.75
N VAL A 148 25.93 10.10 4.60
CA VAL A 148 26.41 9.77 5.94
C VAL A 148 27.31 8.53 5.86
N GLU A 149 28.55 8.62 6.36
CA GLU A 149 29.56 7.54 6.30
C GLU A 149 29.75 6.82 7.65
N ILE A 150 28.74 6.82 8.52
CA ILE A 150 28.80 6.15 9.82
C ILE A 150 28.70 4.63 9.63
N LYS A 151 29.81 3.92 9.86
CA LYS A 151 29.87 2.45 9.74
C LYS A 151 29.10 1.77 10.88
N GLY A 152 28.35 0.71 10.55
CA GLY A 152 27.71 -0.16 11.54
C GLY A 152 26.39 0.36 12.13
N LEU A 153 25.72 1.31 11.48
CA LEU A 153 24.39 1.76 11.90
C LEU A 153 23.39 0.58 11.87
N PRO A 154 22.66 0.31 12.97
CA PRO A 154 21.83 -0.88 13.11
C PRO A 154 20.45 -0.65 12.46
N THR A 155 20.41 -0.42 11.15
CA THR A 155 19.19 -0.07 10.41
C THR A 155 18.10 -1.12 10.55
N SER A 156 18.45 -2.41 10.58
CA SER A 156 17.48 -3.50 10.80
C SER A 156 16.87 -3.48 12.20
N LEU A 157 17.64 -3.06 13.22
CA LEU A 157 17.13 -2.88 14.58
C LEU A 157 16.15 -1.71 14.65
N LEU A 158 16.52 -0.57 14.04
CA LEU A 158 15.65 0.61 13.91
C LEU A 158 14.35 0.28 13.17
N GLN A 159 14.43 -0.51 12.09
CA GLN A 159 13.27 -0.98 11.34
C GLN A 159 12.36 -1.87 12.20
N GLY A 160 12.96 -2.77 12.98
CA GLY A 160 12.24 -3.67 13.89
C GLY A 160 11.41 -2.89 14.92
N ILE A 161 12.04 -1.96 15.65
CA ILE A 161 11.32 -1.15 16.66
C ILE A 161 10.31 -0.19 16.03
N THR A 162 10.60 0.36 14.86
CA THR A 162 9.67 1.23 14.13
C THR A 162 8.42 0.44 13.71
N SER A 163 8.60 -0.79 13.22
CA SER A 163 7.49 -1.69 12.87
C SER A 163 6.65 -2.02 14.11
N ALA A 164 7.31 -2.33 15.24
CA ALA A 164 6.65 -2.59 16.51
C ALA A 164 5.79 -1.39 16.98
N ARG A 165 6.33 -0.18 16.94
CA ARG A 165 5.61 1.06 17.30
C ARG A 165 4.36 1.26 16.46
N ILE A 166 4.42 1.02 15.14
CA ILE A 166 3.23 1.09 14.27
C ILE A 166 2.17 0.07 14.68
N GLU A 167 2.55 -1.19 14.91
CA GLU A 167 1.61 -2.26 15.28
C GLU A 167 1.00 -2.05 16.67
N ARG A 168 1.76 -1.43 17.59
CA ARG A 168 1.32 -1.10 18.95
C ARG A 168 0.62 0.26 19.07
N GLY A 169 0.44 0.97 17.96
CA GLY A 169 -0.28 2.24 17.93
C GLY A 169 0.52 3.48 18.35
N ASP A 170 1.82 3.36 18.62
CA ASP A 170 2.73 4.48 18.84
C ASP A 170 3.20 5.09 17.51
N TRP A 171 2.25 5.67 16.80
CA TRP A 171 2.45 6.27 15.49
C TRP A 171 3.48 7.40 15.52
N ARG A 172 3.55 8.17 16.61
CA ARG A 172 4.45 9.33 16.72
C ARG A 172 5.90 8.87 16.69
N ASN A 173 6.29 7.97 17.60
CA ASN A 173 7.66 7.47 17.64
C ASN A 173 8.00 6.58 16.45
N ALA A 174 7.01 5.98 15.78
CA ALA A 174 7.22 5.32 14.50
C ALA A 174 7.64 6.32 13.40
N TYR A 175 6.92 7.44 13.25
CA TYR A 175 7.29 8.48 12.27
C TYR A 175 8.64 9.12 12.59
N LEU A 176 8.99 9.29 13.87
CA LEU A 176 10.32 9.77 14.26
C LEU A 176 11.44 8.74 13.96
N GLY A 177 11.15 7.45 14.11
CA GLY A 177 12.06 6.38 13.66
C GLY A 177 12.24 6.38 12.13
N PHE A 178 11.17 6.66 11.39
CA PHE A 178 11.23 6.79 9.94
C PHE A 178 11.97 8.06 9.48
N ASP A 179 11.77 9.19 10.14
CA ASP A 179 12.54 10.43 9.94
C ASP A 179 14.03 10.19 10.15
N THR A 180 14.39 9.45 11.21
CA THR A 180 15.78 9.05 11.48
C THR A 180 16.38 8.27 10.32
N ALA A 181 15.64 7.29 9.77
CA ALA A 181 16.09 6.54 8.60
C ALA A 181 16.26 7.43 7.36
N LEU A 182 15.31 8.32 7.07
CA LEU A 182 15.37 9.27 5.94
C LEU A 182 16.49 10.30 6.09
N ARG A 183 16.79 10.73 7.31
CA ARG A 183 17.87 11.67 7.61
C ARG A 183 19.23 11.05 7.38
N LEU A 184 19.43 9.81 7.85
CA LEU A 184 20.69 9.07 7.71
C LEU A 184 20.91 8.57 6.28
N PHE A 185 19.85 8.03 5.65
CA PHE A 185 19.92 7.35 4.36
C PHE A 185 18.91 7.90 3.34
N PRO A 186 18.92 9.20 2.99
CA PRO A 186 17.84 9.85 2.23
C PRO A 186 17.57 9.25 0.85
N THR A 187 18.49 8.45 0.29
CA THR A 187 18.34 7.77 -1.01
C THR A 187 18.44 6.25 -0.92
N GLN A 188 18.62 5.71 0.29
CA GLN A 188 18.94 4.30 0.53
C GLN A 188 18.15 3.71 1.70
N VAL A 189 17.05 4.37 2.10
CA VAL A 189 16.14 3.80 3.10
C VAL A 189 15.60 2.47 2.58
N PRO A 190 15.71 1.37 3.34
CA PRO A 190 15.15 0.08 2.94
C PRO A 190 13.65 0.19 2.65
N GLU A 191 13.18 -0.44 1.56
CA GLU A 191 11.77 -0.43 1.13
C GLU A 191 10.78 -0.75 2.26
N ARG A 192 11.20 -1.65 3.16
CA ARG A 192 10.38 -2.14 4.27
C ARG A 192 9.97 -1.04 5.25
N PHE A 193 10.75 0.04 5.40
CA PHE A 193 10.29 1.20 6.17
C PHE A 193 9.00 1.76 5.55
N PHE A 194 9.00 2.05 4.25
CA PHE A 194 7.85 2.59 3.54
C PHE A 194 6.67 1.60 3.53
N GLU A 195 6.95 0.32 3.26
CA GLU A 195 5.95 -0.75 3.17
C GLU A 195 5.04 -0.80 4.39
N MET A 196 5.63 -0.72 5.60
CA MET A 196 4.87 -0.81 6.84
C MET A 196 3.85 0.33 6.96
N PHE A 197 4.22 1.57 6.65
CA PHE A 197 3.27 2.69 6.69
C PHE A 197 2.22 2.58 5.58
N VAL A 198 2.62 2.20 4.36
CA VAL A 198 1.69 2.05 3.22
C VAL A 198 0.63 1.00 3.51
N TYR A 199 0.96 -0.11 4.18
CA TYR A 199 -0.04 -1.11 4.56
C TYR A 199 -0.84 -0.70 5.79
N LYS A 200 -0.18 -0.22 6.86
CA LYS A 200 -0.75 -0.12 8.21
C LYS A 200 -1.37 1.23 8.55
N ARG A 201 -1.08 2.29 7.80
CA ARG A 201 -1.64 3.63 8.04
C ARG A 201 -2.82 3.94 7.10
N PRO A 202 -3.67 4.92 7.45
CA PRO A 202 -4.75 5.41 6.59
C PRO A 202 -4.30 5.85 5.19
N LEU A 203 -5.26 5.98 4.25
CA LEU A 203 -5.00 6.32 2.85
C LEU A 203 -4.17 7.59 2.65
N ALA A 204 -4.54 8.71 3.30
CA ALA A 204 -3.83 9.99 3.15
C ALA A 204 -2.34 9.87 3.50
N GLU A 205 -2.05 9.24 4.65
CA GLU A 205 -0.69 8.97 5.12
C GLU A 205 0.04 7.99 4.18
N SER A 206 -0.63 6.91 3.77
CA SER A 206 -0.07 5.89 2.86
C SER A 206 0.35 6.48 1.52
N TYR A 207 -0.47 7.38 0.98
CA TYR A 207 -0.20 8.04 -0.30
C TYR A 207 1.04 8.93 -0.23
N THR A 208 1.16 9.73 0.83
CA THR A 208 2.34 10.57 1.05
C THR A 208 3.60 9.73 1.25
N VAL A 209 3.55 8.67 2.06
CA VAL A 209 4.71 7.80 2.27
C VAL A 209 5.14 7.11 0.97
N PHE A 210 4.19 6.68 0.13
CA PHE A 210 4.49 6.14 -1.20
C PHE A 210 5.17 7.18 -2.11
N ALA A 211 4.65 8.41 -2.14
CA ALA A 211 5.25 9.50 -2.91
C ALA A 211 6.66 9.88 -2.38
N MET A 212 6.86 9.83 -1.05
CA MET A 212 8.17 10.04 -0.42
C MET A 212 9.18 8.97 -0.83
N ALA A 213 8.76 7.71 -0.96
CA ALA A 213 9.61 6.63 -1.45
C ALA A 213 10.11 6.94 -2.87
N CYS A 214 9.17 7.29 -3.77
CA CYS A 214 9.49 7.63 -5.15
C CYS A 214 10.41 8.85 -5.24
N ARG A 215 10.11 9.94 -4.50
CA ARG A 215 10.97 11.14 -4.41
C ARG A 215 12.39 10.81 -3.90
N SER A 216 12.49 9.88 -2.97
CA SER A 216 13.77 9.42 -2.40
C SER A 216 14.52 8.47 -3.34
N GLY A 217 13.94 8.11 -4.48
CA GLY A 217 14.56 7.20 -5.44
C GLY A 217 14.41 5.72 -5.10
N VAL A 218 13.51 5.38 -4.17
CA VAL A 218 13.29 4.01 -3.73
C VAL A 218 12.21 3.38 -4.61
N SER A 219 12.62 2.45 -5.48
CA SER A 219 11.71 1.68 -6.32
C SER A 219 11.06 0.56 -5.50
N LEU A 220 9.81 0.77 -5.09
CA LEU A 220 9.06 -0.18 -4.29
C LEU A 220 8.62 -1.40 -5.12
N ARG A 221 8.43 -2.55 -4.48
CA ARG A 221 7.80 -3.72 -5.14
C ARG A 221 6.41 -3.40 -5.72
N PRO A 222 6.03 -3.98 -6.89
CA PRO A 222 4.76 -3.70 -7.57
C PRO A 222 3.51 -3.89 -6.70
N GLU A 223 3.54 -4.84 -5.76
CA GLU A 223 2.42 -5.15 -4.88
C GLU A 223 2.07 -3.99 -3.93
N ILE A 224 3.06 -3.15 -3.60
CA ILE A 224 2.88 -1.98 -2.74
C ILE A 224 2.07 -0.91 -3.50
N LEU A 225 2.38 -0.65 -4.77
CA LEU A 225 1.55 0.21 -5.61
C LEU A 225 0.14 -0.39 -5.77
N THR A 226 0.02 -1.69 -6.04
CA THR A 226 -1.29 -2.35 -6.12
C THR A 226 -2.11 -2.16 -4.84
N ALA A 227 -1.48 -2.23 -3.67
CA ALA A 227 -2.16 -2.02 -2.38
C ALA A 227 -2.66 -0.58 -2.23
N LEU A 228 -1.85 0.42 -2.61
CA LEU A 228 -2.26 1.82 -2.60
C LEU A 228 -3.43 2.09 -3.56
N LEU A 229 -3.34 1.58 -4.80
CA LEU A 229 -4.40 1.72 -5.80
C LEU A 229 -5.72 1.08 -5.30
N LYS A 230 -5.64 -0.08 -4.63
CA LYS A 230 -6.82 -0.71 -4.02
C LYS A 230 -7.42 0.11 -2.89
N LYS A 231 -6.61 0.80 -2.07
CA LYS A 231 -7.13 1.76 -1.07
C LYS A 231 -7.87 2.91 -1.76
N LEU A 232 -7.33 3.46 -2.85
CA LEU A 232 -7.97 4.53 -3.64
C LEU A 232 -9.26 4.10 -4.33
N VAL A 233 -9.39 2.83 -4.74
CA VAL A 233 -10.68 2.31 -5.24
C VAL A 233 -11.66 2.09 -4.09
N GLY A 234 -11.20 1.57 -2.95
CA GLY A 234 -12.05 1.24 -1.80
C GLY A 234 -12.83 2.42 -1.21
N ILE A 235 -12.39 3.67 -1.44
CA ILE A 235 -13.10 4.87 -0.98
C ILE A 235 -14.25 5.28 -1.90
N GLN A 236 -14.20 4.93 -3.20
CA GLN A 236 -15.05 5.53 -4.23
C GLN A 236 -16.53 5.15 -4.15
N PRO A 237 -16.93 3.91 -3.80
CA PRO A 237 -18.33 3.50 -3.84
C PRO A 237 -19.29 4.35 -2.98
N ARG A 238 -18.76 5.09 -2.00
CA ARG A 238 -19.51 5.94 -1.07
C ARG A 238 -19.12 7.43 -1.14
N ALA A 239 -18.18 7.78 -2.00
CA ALA A 239 -17.68 9.14 -2.09
C ALA A 239 -18.51 9.99 -3.08
N PRO A 240 -18.57 11.32 -2.89
CA PRO A 240 -19.02 12.27 -3.92
C PRO A 240 -18.24 12.11 -5.23
N VAL A 241 -18.80 12.55 -6.36
CA VAL A 241 -18.16 12.41 -7.68
C VAL A 241 -16.80 13.12 -7.74
N GLU A 242 -16.68 14.29 -7.11
CA GLU A 242 -15.42 15.04 -6.97
C GLU A 242 -14.30 14.18 -6.36
N ASP A 243 -14.61 13.46 -5.28
CA ASP A 243 -13.67 12.58 -4.58
C ASP A 243 -13.30 11.34 -5.40
N ARG A 244 -14.23 10.82 -6.20
CA ARG A 244 -13.95 9.70 -7.13
C ARG A 244 -13.02 10.14 -8.26
N ILE A 245 -13.25 11.33 -8.82
CA ILE A 245 -12.36 11.95 -9.80
C ILE A 245 -10.97 12.14 -9.19
N LEU A 246 -10.91 12.68 -7.97
CA LEU A 246 -9.65 12.88 -7.26
C LEU A 246 -8.91 11.57 -6.99
N ALA A 247 -9.64 10.49 -6.65
CA ALA A 247 -9.06 9.18 -6.47
C ALA A 247 -8.40 8.67 -7.77
N ILE A 248 -9.05 8.80 -8.93
CA ILE A 248 -8.47 8.41 -10.23
C ILE A 248 -7.24 9.25 -10.58
N LYS A 249 -7.30 10.57 -10.38
CA LYS A 249 -6.13 11.45 -10.56
C LYS A 249 -4.97 11.05 -9.64
N GLY A 250 -5.26 10.69 -8.39
CA GLY A 250 -4.30 10.15 -7.43
C GLY A 250 -3.70 8.81 -7.88
N MET A 251 -4.52 7.91 -8.42
CA MET A 251 -4.07 6.63 -8.98
C MET A 251 -3.10 6.85 -10.16
N LEU A 252 -3.45 7.75 -11.07
CA LEU A 252 -2.60 8.10 -12.21
C LEU A 252 -1.30 8.77 -11.76
N ASN A 253 -1.35 9.66 -10.77
CA ASN A 253 -0.15 10.27 -10.21
C ASN A 253 0.76 9.21 -9.56
N ALA A 254 0.19 8.29 -8.78
CA ALA A 254 0.94 7.19 -8.17
C ALA A 254 1.62 6.30 -9.22
N ILE A 255 0.92 5.96 -10.31
CA ILE A 255 1.51 5.21 -11.44
C ILE A 255 2.62 6.03 -12.12
N HIS A 256 2.39 7.33 -12.35
CA HIS A 256 3.35 8.22 -12.99
C HIS A 256 4.66 8.32 -12.21
N VAL A 257 4.59 8.61 -10.91
CA VAL A 257 5.80 8.74 -10.06
C VAL A 257 6.49 7.39 -9.85
N TYR A 258 5.74 6.29 -9.85
CA TYR A 258 6.29 4.94 -9.78
C TYR A 258 7.06 4.59 -11.06
N ALA A 259 6.50 4.88 -12.24
CA ALA A 259 7.23 4.74 -13.50
C ALA A 259 8.47 5.67 -13.52
N GLY A 260 8.35 6.89 -13.01
CA GLY A 260 9.44 7.87 -12.93
C GLY A 260 10.63 7.45 -12.07
N VAL A 261 10.43 6.57 -11.08
CA VAL A 261 11.52 5.98 -10.29
C VAL A 261 12.07 4.67 -10.90
N GLY A 262 11.59 4.28 -12.09
CA GLY A 262 11.96 3.02 -12.75
C GLY A 262 11.15 1.81 -12.28
N GLY A 263 10.02 2.02 -11.61
CA GLY A 263 9.08 0.96 -11.22
C GLY A 263 8.38 0.35 -12.44
N SER A 264 8.21 -0.97 -12.44
CA SER A 264 7.54 -1.68 -13.54
C SER A 264 6.02 -1.64 -13.37
N VAL A 265 5.34 -0.87 -14.23
CA VAL A 265 3.88 -0.83 -14.28
C VAL A 265 3.36 -2.10 -14.93
N THR A 266 2.46 -2.81 -14.24
CA THR A 266 1.96 -4.13 -14.64
C THR A 266 0.48 -4.09 -15.03
N CYS A 267 0.00 -5.14 -15.69
CA CYS A 267 -1.42 -5.31 -16.02
C CYS A 267 -2.33 -5.25 -14.77
N HIS A 268 -1.85 -5.68 -13.60
CA HIS A 268 -2.59 -5.61 -12.36
C HIS A 268 -2.87 -4.16 -11.93
N HIS A 269 -1.93 -3.25 -12.12
CA HIS A 269 -2.14 -1.82 -11.84
C HIS A 269 -3.21 -1.24 -12.76
N VAL A 270 -3.15 -1.58 -14.06
CA VAL A 270 -4.13 -1.16 -15.06
C VAL A 270 -5.52 -1.73 -14.76
N SER A 271 -5.64 -3.02 -14.41
CA SER A 271 -6.91 -3.63 -14.00
C SER A 271 -7.53 -2.92 -12.78
N VAL A 272 -6.74 -2.50 -11.80
CA VAL A 272 -7.25 -1.73 -10.65
C VAL A 272 -7.65 -0.31 -11.06
N LEU A 273 -6.92 0.33 -11.98
CA LEU A 273 -7.29 1.64 -12.54
C LEU A 273 -8.63 1.60 -13.29
N VAL A 274 -8.90 0.54 -14.05
CA VAL A 274 -10.19 0.32 -14.72
C VAL A 274 -11.34 0.25 -13.70
N LYS A 275 -11.13 -0.35 -12.53
CA LYS A 275 -12.13 -0.35 -11.45
C LYS A 275 -12.37 1.06 -10.89
N GLY A 276 -11.37 1.92 -10.86
CA GLY A 276 -11.57 3.34 -10.53
C GLY A 276 -12.54 4.02 -11.51
N PHE A 277 -12.35 3.82 -12.82
CA PHE A 277 -13.30 4.35 -13.82
C PHE A 277 -14.72 3.80 -13.66
N GLU A 278 -14.85 2.53 -13.27
CA GLU A 278 -16.14 1.90 -13.02
C GLU A 278 -16.95 2.63 -11.94
N ASP A 279 -16.30 3.10 -10.87
CA ASP A 279 -16.96 3.81 -9.78
C ASP A 279 -17.39 5.25 -10.16
N LEU A 280 -16.93 5.78 -11.29
CA LEU A 280 -17.45 7.04 -11.87
C LEU A 280 -18.77 6.89 -12.61
N LEU A 281 -19.23 5.66 -12.90
CA LEU A 281 -20.44 5.46 -13.67
C LEU A 281 -21.70 5.91 -12.89
N PRO A 282 -22.59 6.71 -13.50
CA PRO A 282 -23.93 6.97 -12.99
C PRO A 282 -24.70 5.68 -12.68
N LYS A 283 -25.33 5.60 -11.50
CA LYS A 283 -26.24 4.50 -11.11
C LYS A 283 -27.69 4.81 -11.50
N ALA A 284 -27.91 5.35 -12.70
CA ALA A 284 -29.22 5.72 -13.19
C ALA A 284 -29.97 4.55 -13.85
N PRO A 285 -31.31 4.56 -13.87
CA PRO A 285 -32.11 3.63 -14.69
C PRO A 285 -31.70 3.71 -16.17
N GLN A 286 -31.84 2.58 -16.88
CA GLN A 286 -31.64 2.54 -18.33
C GLN A 286 -32.53 3.58 -19.04
N GLY A 287 -31.99 4.27 -20.05
CA GLY A 287 -32.74 5.21 -20.88
C GLY A 287 -32.61 6.69 -20.52
N ASN A 288 -31.77 7.06 -19.53
CA ASN A 288 -31.40 8.47 -19.29
C ASN A 288 -30.27 8.90 -20.24
N PRO A 289 -30.51 9.80 -21.22
CA PRO A 289 -29.50 10.18 -22.22
C PRO A 289 -28.24 10.81 -21.62
N ALA A 290 -28.36 11.59 -20.54
CA ALA A 290 -27.22 12.23 -19.88
C ALA A 290 -26.33 11.20 -19.19
N SER A 291 -26.93 10.23 -18.50
CA SER A 291 -26.19 9.12 -17.87
C SER A 291 -25.52 8.23 -18.91
N GLU A 292 -26.18 7.96 -20.04
CA GLU A 292 -25.58 7.19 -21.14
C GLU A 292 -24.40 7.93 -21.79
N ALA A 293 -24.49 9.25 -21.94
CA ALA A 293 -23.39 10.06 -22.45
C ALA A 293 -22.16 9.98 -21.53
N VAL A 294 -22.36 10.08 -20.21
CA VAL A 294 -21.28 9.90 -19.22
C VAL A 294 -20.74 8.48 -19.23
N ASN A 295 -21.60 7.45 -19.27
CA ASN A 295 -21.15 6.06 -19.38
C ASN A 295 -20.25 5.87 -20.60
N ARG A 296 -20.66 6.38 -21.77
CA ARG A 296 -19.86 6.32 -23.00
C ARG A 296 -18.54 7.06 -22.85
N LEU A 297 -18.54 8.26 -22.25
CA LEU A 297 -17.33 9.04 -22.03
C LEU A 297 -16.34 8.32 -21.12
N VAL A 298 -16.80 7.85 -19.97
CA VAL A 298 -16.00 7.12 -18.97
C VAL A 298 -15.48 5.81 -19.55
N GLY A 299 -16.36 5.01 -20.15
CA GLY A 299 -16.02 3.72 -20.76
C GLY A 299 -15.00 3.82 -21.89
N ASN A 300 -15.19 4.79 -22.80
CA ASN A 300 -14.23 5.04 -23.88
C ASN A 300 -12.89 5.56 -23.34
N THR A 301 -12.92 6.42 -22.30
CA THR A 301 -11.69 6.93 -21.68
C THR A 301 -10.91 5.81 -21.00
N ALA A 302 -11.58 4.93 -20.26
CA ALA A 302 -10.93 3.77 -19.64
C ALA A 302 -10.27 2.86 -20.68
N ARG A 303 -10.97 2.56 -21.80
CA ARG A 303 -10.39 1.79 -22.91
C ARG A 303 -9.19 2.49 -23.53
N GLU A 304 -9.31 3.79 -23.83
CA GLU A 304 -8.19 4.58 -24.36
C GLU A 304 -6.99 4.56 -23.40
N THR A 305 -7.23 4.63 -22.09
CA THR A 305 -6.18 4.51 -21.08
C THR A 305 -5.48 3.15 -21.13
N VAL A 306 -6.25 2.05 -21.14
CA VAL A 306 -5.70 0.69 -21.24
C VAL A 306 -4.84 0.53 -22.49
N LEU A 307 -5.33 0.97 -23.65
CA LEU A 307 -4.61 0.85 -24.92
C LEU A 307 -3.38 1.74 -24.96
N THR A 308 -3.46 2.96 -24.42
CA THR A 308 -2.32 3.90 -24.37
C THR A 308 -1.19 3.37 -23.50
N LEU A 309 -1.52 2.80 -22.33
CA LEU A 309 -0.53 2.18 -21.45
C LEU A 309 0.01 0.86 -22.05
N SER A 310 -0.82 0.12 -22.78
CA SER A 310 -0.38 -1.08 -23.50
C SER A 310 0.65 -0.76 -24.58
N GLN A 311 0.39 0.27 -25.38
CA GLN A 311 1.35 0.79 -26.36
C GLN A 311 2.63 1.32 -25.70
N ALA A 312 2.61 1.63 -24.41
CA ALA A 312 3.77 2.06 -23.63
C ALA A 312 4.50 0.91 -22.91
N GLY A 313 4.14 -0.34 -23.21
CA GLY A 313 4.86 -1.53 -22.73
C GLY A 313 4.14 -2.34 -21.65
N VAL A 314 2.91 -1.97 -21.24
CA VAL A 314 2.13 -2.79 -20.29
C VAL A 314 1.39 -3.90 -21.04
N PRO A 315 1.69 -5.19 -20.83
CA PRO A 315 1.02 -6.24 -21.59
C PRO A 315 -0.49 -6.26 -21.30
N LEU A 316 -1.28 -6.41 -22.36
CA LEU A 316 -2.68 -6.79 -22.22
C LEU A 316 -2.75 -8.26 -21.80
N THR A 317 -3.60 -8.54 -20.81
CA THR A 317 -3.79 -9.89 -20.25
C THR A 317 -5.28 -10.17 -20.07
N SER A 318 -5.63 -11.43 -19.82
CA SER A 318 -7.01 -11.84 -19.54
C SER A 318 -7.59 -11.11 -18.31
N SER A 319 -6.77 -10.67 -17.35
CA SER A 319 -7.23 -9.85 -16.22
C SER A 319 -7.65 -8.44 -16.63
N THR A 320 -6.93 -7.83 -17.58
CA THR A 320 -7.29 -6.52 -18.14
C THR A 320 -8.57 -6.63 -18.96
N VAL A 321 -8.70 -7.69 -19.76
CA VAL A 321 -9.92 -8.00 -20.51
C VAL A 321 -11.12 -8.19 -19.57
N ALA A 322 -10.96 -9.01 -18.52
CA ALA A 322 -12.03 -9.23 -17.53
C ALA A 322 -12.48 -7.92 -16.87
N SER A 323 -11.53 -7.04 -16.55
CA SER A 323 -11.83 -5.74 -15.95
C SER A 323 -12.58 -4.81 -16.91
N MET A 324 -12.17 -4.78 -18.19
CA MET A 324 -12.84 -4.01 -19.24
C MET A 324 -14.23 -4.54 -19.58
N ALA A 325 -14.41 -5.87 -19.62
CA ALA A 325 -15.72 -6.50 -19.81
C ALA A 325 -16.67 -6.15 -18.65
N GLY A 326 -16.18 -6.24 -17.40
CA GLY A 326 -16.94 -5.82 -16.22
C GLY A 326 -17.36 -4.35 -16.27
N LEU A 327 -16.46 -3.45 -16.72
CA LEU A 327 -16.78 -2.04 -16.93
C LEU A 327 -17.87 -1.88 -18.01
N ALA A 328 -17.75 -2.56 -19.14
CA ALA A 328 -18.71 -2.49 -20.24
C ALA A 328 -20.12 -2.93 -19.82
N GLY A 329 -20.20 -4.02 -19.04
CA GLY A 329 -21.45 -4.51 -18.46
C GLY A 329 -22.10 -3.47 -17.55
N LYS A 330 -21.35 -2.92 -16.60
CA LYS A 330 -21.86 -1.93 -15.63
C LYS A 330 -22.21 -0.59 -16.27
N ALA A 331 -21.44 -0.16 -17.27
CA ALA A 331 -21.74 1.01 -18.08
C ALA A 331 -22.93 0.80 -19.03
N ARG A 332 -23.37 -0.46 -19.20
CA ARG A 332 -24.42 -0.89 -20.12
C ARG A 332 -24.12 -0.53 -21.59
N LEU A 333 -22.88 -0.75 -22.03
CA LEU A 333 -22.38 -0.38 -23.36
C LEU A 333 -22.00 -1.62 -24.19
N PRO A 334 -22.91 -2.16 -25.03
CA PRO A 334 -22.61 -3.28 -25.92
C PRO A 334 -21.40 -3.01 -26.83
N GLU A 335 -21.27 -1.79 -27.34
CA GLU A 335 -20.18 -1.38 -28.22
C GLU A 335 -18.81 -1.45 -27.54
N LEU A 336 -18.76 -1.16 -26.23
CA LEU A 336 -17.51 -1.24 -25.46
C LEU A 336 -17.11 -2.70 -25.22
N LEU A 337 -18.09 -3.57 -24.95
CA LEU A 337 -17.84 -5.01 -24.79
C LEU A 337 -17.36 -5.62 -26.12
N GLY A 338 -18.01 -5.30 -27.24
CA GLY A 338 -17.60 -5.76 -28.56
C GLY A 338 -16.17 -5.32 -28.91
N ARG A 339 -15.82 -4.05 -28.66
CA ARG A 339 -14.45 -3.55 -28.84
C ARG A 339 -13.45 -4.23 -27.91
N THR A 340 -13.83 -4.54 -26.67
CA THR A 340 -12.96 -5.26 -25.72
C THR A 340 -12.66 -6.68 -26.21
N ILE A 341 -13.66 -7.40 -26.75
CA ILE A 341 -13.48 -8.72 -27.35
C ILE A 341 -12.60 -8.64 -28.61
N GLN A 342 -12.78 -7.60 -29.43
CA GLN A 342 -11.94 -7.36 -30.60
C GLN A 342 -10.48 -7.09 -30.21
N ASP A 343 -10.26 -6.26 -29.18
CA ASP A 343 -8.91 -5.96 -28.67
C ASP A 343 -8.23 -7.22 -28.12
N MET A 344 -8.97 -8.04 -27.36
CA MET A 344 -8.50 -9.34 -26.87
C MET A 344 -8.09 -10.26 -28.02
N THR A 345 -8.95 -10.40 -29.03
CA THR A 345 -8.70 -11.26 -30.20
C THR A 345 -7.50 -10.77 -31.00
N SER A 346 -7.41 -9.45 -31.22
CA SER A 346 -6.31 -8.82 -31.98
C SER A 346 -4.97 -8.95 -31.26
N ALA A 347 -4.99 -9.00 -29.92
CA ALA A 347 -3.81 -9.22 -29.09
C ALA A 347 -3.45 -10.71 -28.93
N GLY A 348 -4.22 -11.64 -29.52
CA GLY A 348 -4.00 -13.08 -29.37
C GLY A 348 -4.16 -13.58 -27.93
N ILE A 349 -5.01 -12.93 -27.14
CA ILE A 349 -5.23 -13.28 -25.74
C ILE A 349 -6.34 -14.31 -25.65
N GLU A 350 -6.00 -15.50 -25.16
CA GLU A 350 -7.00 -16.49 -24.79
C GLU A 350 -7.64 -16.12 -23.43
N PRO A 351 -8.97 -15.97 -23.36
CA PRO A 351 -9.66 -15.71 -22.11
C PRO A 351 -9.54 -16.91 -21.16
N ASN A 352 -9.22 -16.64 -19.89
CA ASN A 352 -9.27 -17.64 -18.81
C ASN A 352 -10.66 -17.68 -18.17
N GLU A 353 -10.86 -18.55 -17.17
CA GLU A 353 -12.16 -18.72 -16.50
C GLU A 353 -12.71 -17.40 -15.94
N VAL A 354 -11.83 -16.56 -15.38
CA VAL A 354 -12.19 -15.23 -14.85
C VAL A 354 -12.67 -14.29 -15.95
N ALA A 355 -12.01 -14.28 -17.11
CA ALA A 355 -12.41 -13.44 -18.24
C ALA A 355 -13.73 -13.90 -18.86
N HIS A 356 -13.93 -15.21 -19.03
CA HIS A 356 -15.20 -15.77 -19.48
C HIS A 356 -16.35 -15.42 -18.53
N ARG A 357 -16.14 -15.56 -17.23
CA ARG A 357 -17.13 -15.21 -16.19
C ARG A 357 -17.49 -13.73 -16.24
N ALA A 358 -16.50 -12.85 -16.44
CA ALA A 358 -16.73 -11.43 -16.60
C ALA A 358 -17.55 -11.11 -17.87
N MET A 359 -17.32 -11.82 -18.98
CA MET A 359 -18.10 -11.66 -20.22
C MET A 359 -19.55 -12.15 -20.06
N VAL A 360 -19.80 -13.26 -19.36
CA VAL A 360 -21.15 -13.74 -19.02
C VAL A 360 -21.93 -12.67 -18.23
N LEU A 361 -21.32 -12.14 -17.17
CA LEU A 361 -21.92 -11.08 -16.36
C LEU A 361 -22.20 -9.82 -17.18
N ALA A 362 -21.22 -9.40 -17.99
CA ALA A 362 -21.37 -8.22 -18.83
C ALA A 362 -22.49 -8.38 -19.85
N ALA A 363 -22.58 -9.53 -20.52
CA ALA A 363 -23.63 -9.86 -21.48
C ALA A 363 -25.03 -9.82 -20.83
N GLY A 364 -25.15 -10.32 -19.60
CA GLY A 364 -26.38 -10.22 -18.82
C GLY A 364 -26.79 -8.78 -18.51
N GLN A 365 -25.83 -7.95 -18.09
CA GLN A 365 -26.07 -6.54 -17.74
C GLN A 365 -26.47 -5.66 -18.94
N ILE A 366 -25.93 -5.96 -20.13
CA ILE A 366 -26.33 -5.31 -21.39
C ILE A 366 -27.57 -5.95 -22.04
N LYS A 367 -28.11 -7.03 -21.46
CA LYS A 367 -29.28 -7.79 -21.96
C LYS A 367 -29.08 -8.40 -23.35
N HIS A 368 -27.85 -8.81 -23.68
CA HIS A 368 -27.55 -9.43 -24.97
C HIS A 368 -27.56 -10.96 -24.83
N LEU A 369 -28.70 -11.58 -25.12
CA LEU A 369 -28.96 -13.00 -24.86
C LEU A 369 -27.96 -13.93 -25.58
N GLU A 370 -27.75 -13.72 -26.88
CA GLU A 370 -26.85 -14.57 -27.67
C GLU A 370 -25.41 -14.54 -27.15
N LEU A 371 -24.93 -13.36 -26.75
CA LEU A 371 -23.58 -13.20 -26.20
C LEU A 371 -23.45 -13.83 -24.82
N LEU A 372 -24.52 -13.81 -24.00
CA LEU A 372 -24.57 -14.49 -22.72
C LEU A 372 -24.43 -16.00 -22.92
N GLU A 373 -25.24 -16.58 -23.79
CA GLU A 373 -25.22 -18.01 -24.10
C GLU A 373 -23.86 -18.43 -24.68
N LEU A 374 -23.31 -17.67 -25.63
CA LEU A 374 -22.00 -17.94 -26.22
C LEU A 374 -20.88 -17.85 -25.18
N SER A 375 -20.90 -16.84 -24.31
CA SER A 375 -19.89 -16.65 -23.27
C SER A 375 -19.94 -17.76 -22.23
N TRP A 376 -21.14 -18.21 -21.87
CA TRP A 376 -21.35 -19.34 -20.96
C TRP A 376 -20.84 -20.63 -21.59
N LYS A 377 -21.23 -20.91 -22.83
CA LYS A 377 -20.77 -22.10 -23.57
C LYS A 377 -19.24 -22.18 -23.60
N ARG A 378 -18.56 -21.07 -23.93
CA ARG A 378 -17.09 -21.04 -23.93
C ARG A 378 -16.47 -21.29 -22.56
N LEU A 379 -17.11 -20.83 -21.48
CA LEU A 379 -16.66 -21.11 -20.11
C LEU A 379 -16.74 -22.60 -19.80
N VAL A 380 -17.85 -23.27 -20.18
CA VAL A 380 -18.03 -24.72 -20.01
C VAL A 380 -17.00 -25.49 -20.83
N GLU A 381 -16.82 -25.15 -22.10
CA GLU A 381 -15.82 -25.78 -22.98
C GLU A 381 -14.39 -25.64 -22.42
N ALA A 382 -14.05 -24.48 -21.86
CA ALA A 382 -12.75 -24.25 -21.23
C ALA A 382 -12.54 -25.10 -19.96
N ALA A 383 -13.59 -25.26 -19.14
CA ALA A 383 -13.55 -26.12 -17.96
C ALA A 383 -13.35 -27.60 -18.36
N GLU A 384 -14.12 -28.08 -19.34
CA GLU A 384 -14.01 -29.44 -19.88
C GLU A 384 -12.61 -29.69 -20.48
N ALA A 385 -12.10 -28.77 -21.30
CA ALA A 385 -10.78 -28.90 -21.93
C ALA A 385 -9.62 -28.91 -20.91
N SER A 386 -9.78 -28.23 -19.78
CA SER A 386 -8.80 -28.20 -18.69
C SER A 386 -8.97 -29.33 -17.67
N GLY A 387 -9.99 -30.18 -17.82
CA GLY A 387 -10.31 -31.24 -16.85
C GLY A 387 -10.75 -30.69 -15.49
N THR A 388 -11.24 -29.45 -15.45
CA THR A 388 -11.74 -28.80 -14.23
C THR A 388 -13.26 -28.80 -14.21
N GLN A 389 -13.85 -28.80 -13.02
CA GLN A 389 -15.31 -28.67 -12.87
C GLN A 389 -15.69 -27.20 -12.70
N LEU A 390 -16.90 -26.86 -13.16
CA LEU A 390 -17.52 -25.56 -12.89
C LEU A 390 -17.68 -25.36 -11.38
N ASP A 391 -17.24 -24.21 -10.89
CA ASP A 391 -17.31 -23.89 -9.47
C ASP A 391 -18.62 -23.15 -9.10
N VAL A 392 -18.82 -22.92 -7.79
CA VAL A 392 -19.96 -22.14 -7.28
C VAL A 392 -19.99 -20.72 -7.88
N VAL A 393 -18.84 -20.13 -8.17
CA VAL A 393 -18.73 -18.75 -8.66
C VAL A 393 -19.16 -18.65 -10.13
N ASP A 394 -18.89 -19.67 -10.95
CA ASP A 394 -19.36 -19.78 -12.34
C ASP A 394 -20.88 -19.83 -12.40
N TRP A 395 -21.49 -20.71 -11.62
CA TRP A 395 -22.94 -20.83 -11.54
C TRP A 395 -23.61 -19.58 -10.98
N LYS A 396 -23.02 -18.93 -9.97
CA LYS A 396 -23.48 -17.61 -9.48
C LYS A 396 -23.46 -16.56 -10.59
N ALA A 397 -22.41 -16.54 -11.41
CA ALA A 397 -22.29 -15.58 -12.50
C ALA A 397 -23.38 -15.79 -13.55
N LEU A 398 -23.64 -17.04 -13.95
CA LEU A 398 -24.74 -17.35 -14.87
C LEU A 398 -26.10 -16.99 -14.28
N ALA A 399 -26.35 -17.31 -13.01
CA ALA A 399 -27.62 -17.02 -12.35
C ALA A 399 -27.91 -15.51 -12.37
N ARG A 400 -26.96 -14.69 -11.92
CA ARG A 400 -27.06 -13.22 -11.95
C ARG A 400 -27.26 -12.69 -13.37
N ALA A 401 -26.43 -13.13 -14.32
CA ALA A 401 -26.52 -12.68 -15.70
C ALA A 401 -27.89 -13.01 -16.32
N SER A 402 -28.39 -14.22 -16.06
CA SER A 402 -29.68 -14.70 -16.58
C SER A 402 -30.85 -13.94 -15.96
N VAL A 403 -30.82 -13.63 -14.66
CA VAL A 403 -31.86 -12.80 -14.03
C VAL A 403 -31.81 -11.37 -14.57
N SER A 404 -30.64 -10.75 -14.61
CA SER A 404 -30.42 -9.40 -15.15
C SER A 404 -30.92 -9.25 -16.61
N ALA A 405 -30.77 -10.30 -17.43
CA ALA A 405 -31.23 -10.31 -18.82
C ALA A 405 -32.68 -10.79 -19.00
N GLY A 406 -33.35 -11.26 -17.95
CA GLY A 406 -34.68 -11.88 -18.05
C GLY A 406 -34.67 -13.27 -18.72
N HIS A 407 -33.52 -13.95 -18.75
CA HIS A 407 -33.29 -15.23 -19.42
C HIS A 407 -33.21 -16.42 -18.46
N VAL A 408 -34.05 -16.42 -17.43
CA VAL A 408 -34.07 -17.46 -16.38
C VAL A 408 -34.36 -18.86 -16.93
N ARG A 409 -35.03 -18.93 -18.09
CA ARG A 409 -35.27 -20.21 -18.78
C ARG A 409 -33.95 -20.89 -19.18
N PHE A 410 -33.01 -20.13 -19.77
CA PHE A 410 -31.71 -20.66 -20.14
C PHE A 410 -30.94 -21.19 -18.94
N LEU A 411 -30.96 -20.48 -17.81
CA LEU A 411 -30.38 -20.98 -16.56
C LEU A 411 -30.93 -22.36 -16.17
N ARG A 412 -32.25 -22.57 -16.23
CA ARG A 412 -32.88 -23.86 -15.91
C ARG A 412 -32.50 -24.97 -16.89
N GLU A 413 -32.36 -24.63 -18.17
CA GLU A 413 -31.91 -25.57 -19.19
C GLU A 413 -30.46 -26.00 -18.92
N GLN A 414 -29.58 -25.06 -18.56
CA GLN A 414 -28.18 -25.34 -18.23
C GLN A 414 -28.04 -26.17 -16.94
N THR A 415 -28.79 -25.86 -15.88
CA THR A 415 -28.75 -26.67 -14.63
C THR A 415 -29.21 -28.11 -14.85
N THR A 416 -30.10 -28.34 -15.81
CA THR A 416 -30.53 -29.69 -16.20
C THR A 416 -29.47 -30.38 -17.05
N SER A 417 -28.96 -29.70 -18.07
CA SER A 417 -27.96 -30.22 -19.02
C SER A 417 -26.62 -30.56 -18.35
N LEU A 418 -26.20 -29.77 -17.36
CA LEU A 418 -24.92 -29.90 -16.66
C LEU A 418 -25.11 -30.39 -15.23
N SER A 419 -26.16 -31.19 -14.98
CA SER A 419 -26.51 -31.71 -13.65
C SER A 419 -25.37 -32.46 -12.94
N HIS A 420 -24.44 -33.05 -13.69
CA HIS A 420 -23.24 -33.71 -13.16
C HIS A 420 -22.25 -32.75 -12.46
N THR A 421 -22.32 -31.44 -12.73
CA THR A 421 -21.52 -30.40 -12.04
C THR A 421 -22.25 -29.79 -10.83
N MET A 422 -23.48 -30.21 -10.56
CA MET A 422 -24.38 -29.57 -9.60
C MET A 422 -24.26 -30.20 -8.21
N THR A 423 -23.69 -29.47 -7.25
CA THR A 423 -23.71 -29.83 -5.83
C THR A 423 -24.86 -29.13 -5.09
N ASP A 424 -25.20 -29.59 -3.89
CA ASP A 424 -26.23 -28.94 -3.07
C ASP A 424 -25.87 -27.49 -2.73
N ASP A 425 -24.59 -27.21 -2.48
CA ASP A 425 -24.08 -25.85 -2.26
C ASP A 425 -24.29 -24.95 -3.48
N ILE A 426 -24.06 -25.48 -4.69
CA ILE A 426 -24.30 -24.74 -5.95
C ILE A 426 -25.80 -24.48 -6.14
N ARG A 427 -26.65 -25.48 -5.89
CA ARG A 427 -28.11 -25.35 -6.02
C ARG A 427 -28.64 -24.27 -5.07
N HIS A 428 -28.27 -24.35 -3.80
CA HIS A 428 -28.65 -23.36 -2.79
C HIS A 428 -28.16 -21.96 -3.17
N SER A 429 -26.93 -21.87 -3.66
CA SER A 429 -26.36 -20.62 -4.14
C SER A 429 -27.13 -20.01 -5.31
N ILE A 430 -27.53 -20.80 -6.32
CA ILE A 430 -28.34 -20.33 -7.45
C ILE A 430 -29.70 -19.83 -6.96
N GLU A 431 -30.36 -20.58 -6.07
CA GLU A 431 -31.64 -20.19 -5.48
C GLU A 431 -31.53 -18.87 -4.72
N CYS A 432 -30.46 -18.67 -3.96
CA CYS A 432 -30.18 -17.40 -3.30
C CYS A 432 -30.05 -16.26 -4.31
N GLU A 433 -29.25 -16.39 -5.36
CA GLU A 433 -29.06 -15.32 -6.35
C GLU A 433 -30.36 -14.99 -7.10
N VAL A 434 -31.11 -16.02 -7.52
CA VAL A 434 -32.41 -15.84 -8.21
C VAL A 434 -33.41 -15.15 -7.30
N THR A 435 -33.48 -15.55 -6.02
CA THR A 435 -34.39 -14.94 -5.05
C THR A 435 -33.97 -13.53 -4.67
N GLU A 436 -32.67 -13.30 -4.40
CA GLU A 436 -32.13 -12.00 -4.02
C GLU A 436 -32.30 -10.96 -5.12
N GLU A 437 -32.22 -11.35 -6.40
CA GLU A 437 -32.35 -10.44 -7.54
C GLU A 437 -33.82 -10.22 -7.97
N GLN A 438 -34.70 -11.22 -7.80
CA GLN A 438 -36.15 -11.08 -8.06
C GLN A 438 -36.91 -10.32 -6.98
N THR A 439 -36.57 -10.52 -5.70
CA THR A 439 -37.22 -9.81 -4.57
C THR A 439 -36.67 -8.39 -4.38
N GLY A 440 -35.65 -8.02 -5.15
CA GLY A 440 -34.88 -6.81 -4.94
C GLY A 440 -34.15 -6.80 -3.59
N GLU A 441 -33.98 -7.93 -2.90
CA GLU A 441 -33.27 -8.05 -1.62
C GLU A 441 -31.74 -8.01 -1.76
N THR A 442 -31.22 -8.07 -2.98
CA THR A 442 -29.92 -7.45 -3.34
C THR A 442 -29.84 -6.02 -2.82
N SER A 443 -30.95 -5.28 -2.83
CA SER A 443 -31.06 -3.97 -2.19
C SER A 443 -31.09 -4.03 -0.66
N LYS A 444 -31.43 -5.16 0.00
CA LYS A 444 -31.51 -5.28 1.48
C LYS A 444 -30.19 -5.73 2.13
N ARG A 445 -29.51 -6.73 1.56
CA ARG A 445 -28.17 -7.16 2.03
C ARG A 445 -27.10 -6.16 1.61
N SER A 446 -27.29 -5.52 0.45
CA SER A 446 -26.57 -4.31 0.12
C SER A 446 -27.05 -3.10 0.95
N ARG A 447 -28.32 -2.97 1.42
CA ARG A 447 -28.80 -1.91 2.37
C ARG A 447 -28.18 -1.91 3.75
N ARG A 448 -27.78 -3.04 4.33
CA ARG A 448 -26.97 -2.97 5.56
C ARG A 448 -25.60 -2.29 5.32
N THR A 449 -25.23 -2.11 4.05
CA THR A 449 -24.15 -1.26 3.54
C THR A 449 -24.60 -0.08 2.63
N GLN A 450 -25.90 0.10 2.36
CA GLN A 450 -26.60 1.11 1.52
C GLN A 450 -27.74 1.79 2.30
N GLU A 451 -27.61 1.96 3.62
CA GLU A 451 -28.51 2.84 4.38
C GLU A 451 -28.20 4.33 4.14
N PHE A 452 -27.18 4.65 3.34
CA PHE A 452 -27.07 5.94 2.66
C PHE A 452 -27.51 5.78 1.20
N ARG A 453 -28.78 6.11 0.95
CA ARG A 453 -29.41 6.19 -0.37
C ARG A 453 -28.65 7.12 -1.32
N GLY A 454 -28.82 6.83 -2.60
CA GLY A 454 -28.21 7.50 -3.75
C GLY A 454 -28.31 9.01 -3.74
N VAL A 455 -27.16 9.63 -3.93
CA VAL A 455 -27.10 10.90 -4.66
C VAL A 455 -27.41 10.51 -6.10
N GLU A 456 -28.57 10.90 -6.61
CA GLU A 456 -28.83 10.85 -8.05
C GLU A 456 -27.71 11.62 -8.74
N PHE A 457 -27.16 11.05 -9.81
CA PHE A 457 -26.09 11.69 -10.56
C PHE A 457 -26.63 13.00 -11.14
N THR A 458 -26.16 14.13 -10.61
CA THR A 458 -26.71 15.46 -10.94
C THR A 458 -26.14 16.00 -12.25
N GLU A 459 -26.74 17.05 -12.81
CA GLU A 459 -26.14 17.78 -13.93
C GLU A 459 -24.77 18.38 -13.56
N ALA A 460 -24.60 18.81 -12.30
CA ALA A 460 -23.31 19.26 -11.79
C ALA A 460 -22.27 18.13 -11.81
N ASP A 461 -22.64 16.91 -11.41
CA ASP A 461 -21.77 15.73 -11.48
C ASP A 461 -21.38 15.41 -12.94
N ASN A 462 -22.32 15.55 -13.88
CA ASN A 462 -22.03 15.40 -15.31
C ASN A 462 -20.99 16.43 -15.77
N ALA A 463 -21.14 17.70 -15.38
CA ALA A 463 -20.21 18.75 -15.73
C ALA A 463 -18.81 18.51 -15.14
N LEU A 464 -18.73 18.02 -13.90
CA LEU A 464 -17.48 17.67 -13.23
C LEU A 464 -16.73 16.56 -13.98
N VAL A 465 -17.43 15.47 -14.35
CA VAL A 465 -16.80 14.39 -15.14
C VAL A 465 -16.35 14.87 -16.50
N ASN A 466 -17.18 15.63 -17.22
CA ASN A 466 -16.81 16.19 -18.52
C ASN A 466 -15.57 17.09 -18.45
N THR A 467 -15.43 17.87 -17.39
CA THR A 467 -14.27 18.73 -17.16
C THR A 467 -13.01 17.93 -16.79
N ALA A 468 -13.16 16.88 -15.99
CA ALA A 468 -12.02 16.10 -15.50
C ALA A 468 -11.43 15.12 -16.54
N ILE A 469 -12.24 14.60 -17.46
CA ILE A 469 -11.81 13.56 -18.42
C ILE A 469 -10.65 14.03 -19.33
N PRO A 470 -10.67 15.25 -19.92
CA PRO A 470 -9.53 15.75 -20.69
C PRO A 470 -8.22 15.78 -19.90
N GLU A 471 -8.26 16.19 -18.63
CA GLU A 471 -7.09 16.22 -17.74
C GLU A 471 -6.58 14.80 -17.46
N ILE A 472 -7.48 13.87 -17.17
CA ILE A 472 -7.17 12.44 -17.00
C ILE A 472 -6.47 11.88 -18.24
N LYS A 473 -7.01 12.15 -19.44
CA LYS A 473 -6.39 11.72 -20.70
C LYS A 473 -5.00 12.31 -20.90
N SER A 474 -4.82 13.59 -20.58
CA SER A 474 -3.52 14.26 -20.65
C SER A 474 -2.49 13.59 -19.72
N GLN A 475 -2.88 13.30 -18.47
CA GLN A 475 -2.02 12.64 -17.49
C GLN A 475 -1.64 11.22 -17.92
N VAL A 476 -2.58 10.47 -18.51
CA VAL A 476 -2.30 9.14 -19.09
C VAL A 476 -1.28 9.23 -20.22
N LYS A 477 -1.44 10.19 -21.14
CA LYS A 477 -0.48 10.41 -22.25
C LYS A 477 0.91 10.77 -21.74
N SER A 478 0.99 11.65 -20.74
CA SER A 478 2.26 12.01 -20.08
C SER A 478 2.93 10.79 -19.43
N THR A 479 2.15 9.98 -18.73
CA THR A 479 2.63 8.74 -18.10
C THR A 479 3.13 7.73 -19.14
N ALA A 480 2.38 7.51 -20.21
CA ALA A 480 2.78 6.64 -21.30
C ALA A 480 4.03 7.14 -22.03
N ALA A 481 4.18 8.45 -22.21
CA ALA A 481 5.37 9.05 -22.81
C ALA A 481 6.60 8.83 -21.91
N LEU A 482 6.46 9.00 -20.60
CA LEU A 482 7.52 8.72 -19.62
C LEU A 482 7.96 7.26 -19.70
N MET A 483 7.01 6.32 -19.66
CA MET A 483 7.28 4.88 -19.76
C MET A 483 8.00 4.49 -21.06
N LYS A 484 7.63 5.09 -22.20
CA LYS A 484 8.30 4.85 -23.49
C LYS A 484 9.70 5.44 -23.58
N SER A 485 9.99 6.45 -22.77
CA SER A 485 11.27 7.15 -22.83
C SER A 485 12.40 6.41 -22.12
N ASP A 486 12.07 5.45 -21.25
CA ASP A 486 12.99 4.80 -20.30
C ASP A 486 13.82 5.78 -19.44
N LYS A 487 13.38 7.05 -19.37
CA LYS A 487 14.03 8.07 -18.56
C LYS A 487 13.44 8.08 -17.15
N LEU A 488 14.33 8.18 -16.18
CA LEU A 488 13.96 8.46 -14.80
C LEU A 488 13.54 9.93 -14.66
N LEU A 489 12.57 10.20 -13.80
CA LEU A 489 12.09 11.55 -13.54
C LEU A 489 13.08 12.30 -12.65
N ASN A 490 13.37 13.56 -13.00
CA ASN A 490 14.01 14.48 -12.07
C ASN A 490 12.96 15.02 -11.09
N PHE A 491 12.86 14.42 -9.91
CA PHE A 491 11.88 14.78 -8.89
C PHE A 491 12.14 16.14 -8.23
N TYR A 492 13.30 16.75 -8.45
CA TYR A 492 13.57 18.11 -7.98
C TYR A 492 12.95 19.17 -8.90
N GLU A 493 13.03 18.95 -10.21
CA GLU A 493 12.40 19.83 -11.21
C GLU A 493 10.89 19.55 -11.35
N HIS A 494 10.50 18.28 -11.20
CA HIS A 494 9.13 17.80 -11.34
C HIS A 494 8.67 17.18 -10.03
N ALA A 495 8.38 18.03 -9.04
CA ALA A 495 7.98 17.59 -7.71
C ALA A 495 6.67 16.77 -7.78
N PRO A 496 6.62 15.56 -7.19
CA PRO A 496 5.42 14.75 -7.20
C PRO A 496 4.35 15.35 -6.28
N ALA A 497 3.07 15.15 -6.61
CA ALA A 497 1.99 15.50 -5.70
C ALA A 497 2.08 14.64 -4.43
N MET A 498 2.40 15.28 -3.30
CA MET A 498 2.67 14.59 -2.02
C MET A 498 1.39 14.23 -1.25
N SER A 499 0.26 14.84 -1.56
CA SER A 499 -1.03 14.60 -0.91
C SER A 499 -2.14 14.52 -1.95
N LEU A 500 -3.23 13.82 -1.59
CA LEU A 500 -4.44 13.75 -2.42
C LEU A 500 -5.24 15.06 -2.34
N VAL A 501 -5.32 15.63 -1.13
CA VAL A 501 -6.00 16.89 -0.84
C VAL A 501 -4.98 17.88 -0.28
N ALA A 502 -5.18 19.17 -0.50
CA ALA A 502 -4.35 20.21 0.10
C ALA A 502 -4.40 20.13 1.63
N ARG A 503 -3.22 20.20 2.27
CA ARG A 503 -3.08 20.17 3.73
C ARG A 503 -3.14 21.57 4.32
N PRO A 504 -3.59 21.73 5.58
CA PRO A 504 -3.28 22.93 6.36
C PRO A 504 -1.77 23.14 6.41
N ALA A 505 -1.29 24.32 6.06
CA ALA A 505 0.13 24.64 6.18
C ALA A 505 0.51 24.75 7.67
N ILE A 506 1.60 24.09 8.06
CA ILE A 506 2.18 24.22 9.41
C ILE A 506 2.72 25.66 9.60
N GLY A 507 3.27 26.24 8.54
CA GLY A 507 3.75 27.61 8.47
C GLY A 507 4.29 27.92 7.07
N SER A 508 4.80 29.15 6.89
CA SER A 508 5.49 29.55 5.66
C SER A 508 6.73 28.70 5.39
N GLU A 509 7.10 28.58 4.12
CA GLU A 509 8.30 27.85 3.69
C GLU A 509 9.58 28.40 4.35
N THR A 510 9.67 29.74 4.47
CA THR A 510 10.76 30.42 5.17
C THR A 510 10.81 30.04 6.64
N ALA A 511 9.68 30.04 7.36
CA ALA A 511 9.64 29.69 8.77
C ALA A 511 10.01 28.22 9.02
N LEU A 512 9.50 27.30 8.18
CA LEU A 512 9.84 25.88 8.24
C LEU A 512 11.33 25.64 7.98
N ARG A 513 11.91 26.33 6.99
CA ARG A 513 13.33 26.22 6.68
C ARG A 513 14.20 26.71 7.83
N THR A 514 13.86 27.86 8.43
CA THR A 514 14.57 28.40 9.60
C THR A 514 14.54 27.43 10.76
N VAL A 515 13.37 26.89 11.12
CA VAL A 515 13.25 25.91 12.21
C VAL A 515 14.01 24.61 11.90
N TYR A 516 14.00 24.15 10.65
CA TYR A 516 14.80 23.01 10.23
C TYR A 516 16.30 23.27 10.40
N ASP A 517 16.78 24.43 9.97
CA ASP A 517 18.18 24.82 10.09
C ASP A 517 18.60 24.91 11.56
N GLU A 518 17.77 25.48 12.44
CA GLU A 518 17.97 25.53 13.90
C GLU A 518 18.10 24.14 14.53
N LEU A 519 17.25 23.19 14.11
CA LEU A 519 17.20 21.85 14.70
C LEU A 519 18.25 20.89 14.14
N THR A 520 18.84 21.19 12.97
CA THR A 520 19.70 20.24 12.24
C THR A 520 21.13 20.72 12.01
N THR A 521 21.46 21.94 12.44
CA THR A 521 22.82 22.51 12.35
C THR A 521 23.43 22.62 13.74
N ASP A 522 24.65 22.10 13.93
CA ASP A 522 25.35 22.23 15.22
C ASP A 522 25.84 23.68 15.40
N PRO A 523 25.32 24.44 16.38
CA PRO A 523 25.73 25.82 16.61
C PRO A 523 27.16 25.95 17.15
N ARG A 524 27.79 24.84 17.57
CA ARG A 524 29.15 24.82 18.11
C ARG A 524 30.21 24.56 17.04
N LEU A 525 29.81 24.05 15.87
CA LEU A 525 30.74 23.94 14.74
C LEU A 525 30.99 25.35 14.19
N PRO A 526 32.25 25.80 14.09
CA PRO A 526 32.53 27.09 13.47
C PRO A 526 31.93 27.11 12.08
N ALA A 527 31.33 28.23 11.67
CA ALA A 527 30.94 28.45 10.28
C ALA A 527 32.20 28.21 9.44
N THR A 528 32.28 27.04 8.83
CA THR A 528 33.55 26.55 8.31
C THR A 528 33.98 27.50 7.20
N ASN A 529 35.15 28.14 7.32
CA ASN A 529 35.75 28.98 6.27
C ASN A 529 36.15 28.19 5.00
N GLN A 530 35.80 26.89 4.93
CA GLN A 530 35.96 26.08 3.73
C GLN A 530 34.75 26.30 2.82
N PRO A 531 34.95 26.40 1.49
CA PRO A 531 33.82 26.49 0.57
C PRO A 531 32.91 25.28 0.78
N LEU A 532 31.62 25.54 1.05
CA LEU A 532 30.58 24.52 1.12
C LEU A 532 30.73 23.59 -0.08
N ARG A 533 31.06 22.32 0.17
CA ARG A 533 31.12 21.33 -0.90
C ARG A 533 29.75 21.33 -1.59
N PRO A 534 29.69 21.33 -2.94
CA PRO A 534 28.42 21.29 -3.62
C PRO A 534 27.63 20.07 -3.15
N ALA A 535 26.35 20.27 -2.82
CA ALA A 535 25.49 19.21 -2.35
C ALA A 535 25.49 18.08 -3.38
N LYS A 536 25.74 16.85 -2.94
CA LYS A 536 25.66 15.68 -3.80
C LYS A 536 24.21 15.54 -4.27
N LYS A 537 24.03 15.22 -5.55
CA LYS A 537 22.70 14.93 -6.11
C LYS A 537 22.41 13.44 -6.04
N SER A 538 21.15 13.12 -5.77
CA SER A 538 20.61 11.77 -5.96
C SER A 538 20.58 11.40 -7.44
N ALA A 539 20.36 10.11 -7.73
CA ALA A 539 20.14 9.63 -9.09
C ALA A 539 18.95 10.30 -9.80
N PHE A 540 18.06 10.94 -9.04
CA PHE A 540 16.83 11.58 -9.52
C PHE A 540 16.90 13.12 -9.44
N GLY A 541 18.11 13.67 -9.48
CA GLY A 541 18.37 15.12 -9.59
C GLY A 541 18.26 15.91 -8.28
N TYR A 542 17.72 15.32 -7.23
CA TYR A 542 17.52 15.97 -5.93
C TYR A 542 18.84 16.20 -5.16
N PRO A 543 19.21 17.45 -4.83
CA PRO A 543 20.30 17.72 -3.89
C PRO A 543 19.99 17.11 -2.51
N LEU A 544 20.98 16.47 -1.87
CA LEU A 544 20.73 15.70 -0.65
C LEU A 544 20.24 16.55 0.55
N ASP A 545 20.69 17.80 0.67
CA ASP A 545 20.25 18.75 1.69
C ASP A 545 18.78 19.13 1.49
N ALA A 546 18.41 19.44 0.24
CA ALA A 546 17.03 19.72 -0.14
C ALA A 546 16.13 18.49 0.06
N LEU A 547 16.62 17.28 -0.23
CA LEU A 547 15.88 16.03 -0.06
C LEU A 547 15.61 15.75 1.42
N ARG A 548 16.62 15.93 2.28
CA ARG A 548 16.46 15.76 3.74
C ARG A 548 15.45 16.74 4.31
N TYR A 549 15.53 18.01 3.91
CA TYR A 549 14.55 19.02 4.30
C TYR A 549 13.14 18.65 3.81
N ALA A 550 12.98 18.27 2.53
CA ALA A 550 11.68 17.88 1.99
C ALA A 550 11.10 16.64 2.69
N ASN A 551 11.94 15.67 3.06
CA ASN A 551 11.55 14.50 3.85
C ASN A 551 11.12 14.88 5.26
N TRP A 552 11.92 15.70 5.96
CA TRP A 552 11.59 16.23 7.29
C TRP A 552 10.25 16.98 7.29
N ARG A 553 10.02 17.84 6.30
CA ARG A 553 8.75 18.56 6.14
C ARG A 553 7.59 17.58 5.96
N SER A 554 7.72 16.60 5.07
CA SER A 554 6.69 15.59 4.85
C SER A 554 6.41 14.75 6.10
N ILE A 555 7.42 14.45 6.93
CA ILE A 555 7.20 13.78 8.22
C ILE A 555 6.38 14.64 9.18
N ASN A 556 6.68 15.93 9.31
CA ASN A 556 5.90 16.80 10.20
C ASN A 556 4.45 16.95 9.73
N GLU A 557 4.22 17.01 8.42
CA GLU A 557 2.87 16.97 7.84
C GLU A 557 2.17 15.62 8.13
N LEU A 558 2.90 14.50 8.06
CA LEU A 558 2.37 13.17 8.41
C LEU A 558 2.06 13.03 9.91
N LEU A 559 2.86 13.64 10.79
CA LEU A 559 2.58 13.70 12.23
C LEU A 559 1.28 14.47 12.52
N LEU A 560 1.07 15.59 11.82
CA LEU A 560 -0.16 16.37 11.92
C LEU A 560 -1.39 15.58 11.41
N ASP A 561 -1.25 14.92 10.26
CA ASP A 561 -2.30 14.06 9.69
C ASP A 561 -2.64 12.90 10.65
N ALA A 562 -1.62 12.26 11.21
CA ALA A 562 -1.77 11.14 12.13
C ALA A 562 -2.47 11.57 13.43
N GLU A 563 -2.09 12.70 14.01
CA GLU A 563 -2.75 13.23 15.21
C GLU A 563 -4.24 13.50 14.96
N ALA A 564 -4.58 14.13 13.84
CA ALA A 564 -5.97 14.39 13.48
C ALA A 564 -6.76 13.08 13.24
N HIS A 565 -6.14 12.08 12.60
CA HIS A 565 -6.75 10.76 12.44
C HIS A 565 -6.98 10.04 13.78
N GLU A 566 -6.01 10.07 14.70
CA GLU A 566 -6.16 9.41 15.99
C GLU A 566 -7.17 10.13 16.89
N ALA A 567 -7.22 11.47 16.87
CA ALA A 567 -8.24 12.25 17.57
C ALA A 567 -9.66 11.90 17.06
N GLU A 568 -9.84 11.80 15.74
CA GLU A 568 -11.12 11.39 15.15
C GLU A 568 -11.48 9.94 15.49
N ARG A 569 -10.50 9.03 15.52
CA ARG A 569 -10.71 7.64 15.94
C ARG A 569 -11.20 7.59 17.38
N GLN A 570 -10.50 8.26 18.29
CA GLN A 570 -10.82 8.30 19.70
C GLN A 570 -12.23 8.86 19.92
N ARG A 571 -12.56 9.97 19.28
CA ARG A 571 -13.90 10.58 19.32
C ARG A 571 -15.00 9.60 18.91
N ARG A 572 -14.83 8.88 17.80
CA ARG A 572 -15.81 7.89 17.33
C ARG A 572 -15.91 6.66 18.22
N MET A 573 -14.81 6.23 18.81
CA MET A 573 -14.80 5.14 19.79
C MET A 573 -15.61 5.55 21.03
N GLU A 574 -15.42 6.76 21.53
CA GLU A 574 -16.18 7.30 22.67
C GLU A 574 -17.67 7.46 22.36
N GLU A 575 -18.02 7.96 21.17
CA GLU A 575 -19.41 8.04 20.69
C GLU A 575 -20.05 6.64 20.61
N ALA A 576 -19.33 5.64 20.10
CA ALA A 576 -19.81 4.26 20.01
C ALA A 576 -20.00 3.60 21.39
N MET A 577 -19.05 3.81 22.31
CA MET A 577 -19.15 3.32 23.69
C MET A 577 -20.37 3.90 24.42
N LYS A 578 -20.64 5.20 24.23
CA LYS A 578 -21.84 5.87 24.80
C LYS A 578 -23.15 5.33 24.21
N GLY A 579 -23.16 4.93 22.95
CA GLY A 579 -24.38 4.49 22.24
C GLY A 579 -24.71 3.00 22.37
N SER A 580 -23.74 2.11 22.59
CA SER A 580 -23.93 0.66 22.43
C SER A 580 -23.45 -0.22 23.59
N GLY A 581 -22.70 0.32 24.56
CA GLY A 581 -22.23 -0.43 25.74
C GLY A 581 -21.19 -1.52 25.48
N ASP A 582 -20.90 -1.88 24.23
CA ASP A 582 -19.90 -2.87 23.82
C ASP A 582 -19.01 -2.30 22.70
N SER A 583 -17.69 -2.42 22.83
CA SER A 583 -16.71 -1.83 21.91
C SER A 583 -16.03 -2.85 21.00
N THR A 584 -16.18 -4.15 21.28
CA THR A 584 -15.35 -5.22 20.69
C THR A 584 -15.58 -5.44 19.18
N GLY A 585 -16.80 -5.19 18.68
CA GLY A 585 -17.13 -5.26 17.24
C GLY A 585 -17.01 -3.93 16.47
N LEU A 586 -16.94 -2.81 17.18
CA LEU A 586 -16.98 -1.46 16.61
C LEU A 586 -15.60 -0.94 16.19
N GLU A 587 -14.56 -1.31 16.93
CA GLU A 587 -13.19 -0.86 16.66
C GLU A 587 -12.68 -1.23 15.25
N PRO A 588 -12.82 -2.48 14.76
CA PRO A 588 -12.38 -2.82 13.40
C PRO A 588 -13.16 -2.08 12.31
N SER A 589 -14.43 -1.79 12.57
CA SER A 589 -15.33 -1.08 11.64
C SER A 589 -15.00 0.41 11.57
N ILE A 590 -14.77 1.06 12.72
CA ILE A 590 -14.32 2.46 12.82
C ILE A 590 -12.93 2.60 12.17
N ARG A 591 -12.01 1.67 12.46
CA ARG A 591 -10.69 1.65 11.84
C ARG A 591 -10.79 1.52 10.33
N ARG A 592 -11.58 0.56 9.81
CA ARG A 592 -11.77 0.41 8.35
C ARG A 592 -12.37 1.65 7.70
N PHE A 593 -13.32 2.32 8.36
CA PHE A 593 -13.91 3.56 7.85
C PHE A 593 -12.90 4.71 7.78
N LEU A 594 -12.14 4.94 8.85
CA LEU A 594 -11.16 6.04 8.91
C LEU A 594 -9.96 5.80 8.00
N HIS A 595 -9.60 4.53 7.77
CA HIS A 595 -8.55 4.16 6.83
C HIS A 595 -8.85 4.53 5.37
N LEU A 596 -10.11 4.83 5.07
CA LEU A 596 -10.65 5.10 3.74
C LEU A 596 -11.07 6.57 3.55
N LYS A 597 -10.43 7.52 4.25
CA LYS A 597 -10.61 8.96 4.04
C LYS A 597 -9.52 9.56 3.16
N LEU A 598 -9.91 10.49 2.29
CA LEU A 598 -9.00 11.29 1.45
C LEU A 598 -8.22 12.35 2.24
N SER A 599 -8.78 12.82 3.36
CA SER A 599 -8.15 13.78 4.25
C SER A 599 -8.52 13.50 5.72
N PRO A 600 -7.55 13.57 6.66
CA PRO A 600 -7.82 13.51 8.09
C PRO A 600 -8.55 14.74 8.62
N HIS A 601 -8.34 15.91 8.00
CA HIS A 601 -8.82 17.20 8.50
C HIS A 601 -10.25 17.56 8.02
N GLY A 602 -10.88 16.72 7.21
CA GLY A 602 -12.14 17.02 6.54
C GLY A 602 -11.99 18.08 5.43
N PHE A 603 -12.99 18.19 4.54
CA PHE A 603 -13.06 19.29 3.57
C PHE A 603 -13.42 20.58 4.32
N ARG A 604 -12.43 21.28 4.85
CA ARG A 604 -12.62 22.66 5.30
C ARG A 604 -12.38 23.59 4.12
N ARG A 605 -13.43 23.86 3.34
CA ARG A 605 -13.50 25.11 2.57
C ARG A 605 -13.36 26.25 3.59
N ASP A 606 -12.61 27.28 3.23
CA ASP A 606 -12.32 28.48 4.04
C ASP A 606 -11.21 28.36 5.08
N ARG A 607 -9.96 28.45 4.59
CA ARG A 607 -8.94 29.40 5.10
C ARG A 607 -8.02 29.84 3.96
N SER A 608 -8.58 30.42 2.91
CA SER A 608 -7.82 31.24 1.97
C SER A 608 -7.98 32.70 2.40
N GLY A 609 -6.91 33.30 2.91
CA GLY A 609 -6.87 34.74 3.13
C GLY A 609 -6.06 35.13 4.34
N ILE A 610 -4.73 34.99 4.24
CA ILE A 610 -3.82 36.01 4.77
C ILE A 610 -2.68 36.12 3.75
N ALA A 611 -2.82 37.06 2.83
CA ALA A 611 -1.72 37.55 2.01
C ALA A 611 -1.04 38.72 2.74
N ALA A 612 0.25 38.83 2.46
CA ALA A 612 1.27 39.67 3.06
C ALA A 612 0.91 41.16 3.23
N GLU A 613 1.29 41.72 4.39
CA GLU A 613 2.03 42.99 4.52
C GLU A 613 2.61 43.10 5.95
N ASP A 614 3.78 43.74 6.05
CA ASP A 614 4.61 44.11 7.21
C ASP A 614 5.63 43.11 7.81
N ASP A 615 6.90 43.47 7.55
CA ASP A 615 8.12 42.69 7.63
C ASP A 615 8.81 42.72 9.01
N ALA A 616 9.46 41.61 9.35
CA ALA A 616 10.27 41.33 10.54
C ALA A 616 9.54 41.02 11.87
N ALA A 617 8.61 41.86 12.35
CA ALA A 617 7.94 41.59 13.64
C ALA A 617 6.96 40.41 13.57
N HIS A 618 6.16 40.33 12.49
CA HIS A 618 5.24 39.23 12.23
C HIS A 618 5.95 37.92 11.85
N ALA A 619 7.11 38.01 11.19
CA ALA A 619 7.92 36.85 10.81
C ALA A 619 8.55 36.16 12.04
N SER A 620 9.03 36.93 13.02
CA SER A 620 9.57 36.38 14.28
C SER A 620 8.48 35.67 15.10
N ASP A 621 7.28 36.24 15.13
CA ASP A 621 6.11 35.64 15.77
C ASP A 621 5.63 34.37 15.03
N GLU A 622 5.69 34.34 13.69
CA GLU A 622 5.42 33.14 12.89
C GLU A 622 6.45 32.03 13.15
N ILE A 623 7.75 32.32 13.06
CA ILE A 623 8.83 31.35 13.33
C ILE A 623 8.66 30.77 14.75
N GLY A 624 8.36 31.63 15.73
CA GLY A 624 8.08 31.19 17.10
C GLY A 624 6.89 30.22 17.21
N ARG A 625 5.80 30.47 16.48
CA ARG A 625 4.64 29.56 16.41
C ARG A 625 5.01 28.23 15.75
N VAL A 626 5.66 28.27 14.59
CA VAL A 626 6.09 27.06 13.85
C VAL A 626 7.04 26.23 14.70
N ARG A 627 8.00 26.87 15.38
CA ARG A 627 8.93 26.20 16.30
C ARG A 627 8.17 25.46 17.39
N ARG A 628 7.23 26.11 18.09
CA ARG A 628 6.42 25.47 19.13
C ARG A 628 5.62 24.29 18.59
N GLU A 629 5.02 24.44 17.42
CA GLU A 629 4.21 23.39 16.81
C GLU A 629 5.05 22.17 16.41
N ILE A 630 6.22 22.38 15.81
CA ILE A 630 7.16 21.29 15.49
C ILE A 630 7.64 20.58 16.75
N HIS A 631 7.97 21.32 17.81
CA HIS A 631 8.38 20.72 19.09
C HIS A 631 7.24 19.91 19.72
N ARG A 632 5.99 20.37 19.60
CA ARG A 632 4.79 19.66 20.07
C ARG A 632 4.55 18.37 19.28
N LEU A 633 4.53 18.45 17.96
CA LEU A 633 4.30 17.30 17.07
C LEU A 633 5.33 16.19 17.28
N ARG A 634 6.59 16.59 17.46
CA ARG A 634 7.72 15.67 17.68
C ARG A 634 7.96 15.32 19.15
N ALA A 635 7.16 15.86 20.08
CA ALA A 635 7.30 15.68 21.54
C ALA A 635 8.71 16.00 22.10
N LEU A 636 9.35 17.04 21.58
CA LEU A 636 10.74 17.42 21.94
C LEU A 636 10.85 18.06 23.35
N GLN A 637 9.73 18.40 23.98
CA GLN A 637 9.72 18.96 25.35
C GLN A 637 9.77 17.88 26.44
N ASP A 638 9.41 16.63 26.10
CA ASP A 638 9.27 15.52 27.04
C ASP A 638 10.47 14.56 27.06
N GLN A 639 11.49 14.80 26.24
CA GLN A 639 12.71 13.99 26.23
C GLN A 639 13.83 14.67 27.03
N PRO A 640 14.52 13.96 27.93
CA PRO A 640 15.76 14.49 28.46
C PRO A 640 16.69 14.71 27.27
N ARG A 641 17.13 15.96 27.07
CA ARG A 641 18.25 16.26 26.17
C ARG A 641 19.32 15.24 26.54
N PHE A 642 19.66 14.33 25.62
CA PHE A 642 20.80 13.44 25.82
C PHE A 642 21.97 14.37 26.10
N ALA A 643 22.34 14.46 27.38
CA ALA A 643 23.48 15.23 27.80
C ALA A 643 24.63 14.58 27.04
N LEU A 644 25.24 15.37 26.16
CA LEU A 644 26.57 15.09 25.65
C LEU A 644 27.46 15.17 26.89
N ASP A 645 27.55 14.08 27.66
CA ASP A 645 28.67 13.90 28.56
C ASP A 645 29.85 13.50 27.67
N PRO A 646 31.00 14.20 27.80
CA PRO A 646 32.08 14.23 26.82
C PRO A 646 32.78 12.89 26.56
#